data_AF-A0A1S3DP30-F1
#
_entry.id   AF-A0A1S3DP30-F1
#
_cell.length_a   1.000
_cell.length_b   1.000
_cell.length_c   1.000
_cell.angle_alpha   90.00
_cell.angle_beta   90.00
_cell.angle_gamma   90.00
#
_symmetry.space_group_name_H-M   'P 1'
#
loop_
_entity.id
_entity.type
_entity.pdbx_description
1 polymer ?
#
loop_
_entity_poly.entity_id
_entity_poly.type
_entity_poly.pdbx_seq_one_letter_code
_entity_poly.pdbx_strand_id
1 'polypeptide(L)'
;MTSHPPPTPEGVRLVSLSLCMLVACPSLIGHPEQEARAIEWLNWLVKDEAYLESKNGIAASFGELLLLMAIHFHGNQMNAISDLVSSTLGMKVTVRTNNLTRMKHIFTQEIFTEQVVTSHAVKVPVTENLNANISGFLPIHCIYQLLKSRAFIKHKVPIKDWIYRQICASKPPLHPVLPPLVEVFVSSMLVPQVKTGSFTQEHTMITSQPITEQEIREVFSKSLQVNGPSLSCQLLLLYYMLQYEDLRLNNISTVSPATKYSTEFLSDIPIKYLLQQAQRDQQNYAGLYSHLLRLLATHFPHLSLVDDWLEDDELSSKHSKGAVITQQRVVDGIEKMTTVPSDTARMLVDLLKLPATEMWPYAQTVVSSFRNTLDPCVPRYVQELFKQVWLKLNTVLPRCLWVMTINAVRQQKTRVPSVTLTQENIVLDPLQVLRCDGRVFRNASALSILLRVLQACLAASRNKLSRHLLDNLSKSDTGPGHPPQPTDTEREELKNALVTTQESIAVQILLEVCMETEEDRQIPGQLWGLREIRSVICSYLHQVFISDPALAKLVHFQGYPRELLPIAVEGIPSMHICTDFIPELLSQPSLDKQVFAIDLISHVSLQYALPKSMSCARLAINTLSTLLGVLPSNSRNELFGKVLPAFVRICEAFPPLVEDSLSLLSQLGRICVSENALAAVPAKINTEVTRNVINNQTLCGDIEKTFAEIIQKSVLKTKIY
;
A
#
# COMPACT_ATOMS: atom_id res chain seq x y z
N MET A 1 21.92 29.61 -52.26
CA MET A 1 21.25 29.43 -50.96
C MET A 1 19.75 29.22 -51.19
N THR A 2 19.03 30.16 -51.80
CA THR A 2 17.58 30.04 -52.09
C THR A 2 17.25 29.37 -53.44
N SER A 3 18.08 28.44 -53.91
CA SER A 3 17.83 27.69 -55.15
C SER A 3 16.89 26.50 -54.90
N HIS A 4 16.23 26.00 -55.94
CA HIS A 4 15.40 24.79 -55.89
C HIS A 4 16.20 23.59 -56.45
N PRO A 5 16.97 22.86 -55.61
CA PRO A 5 17.73 21.72 -56.09
C PRO A 5 16.81 20.53 -56.43
N PRO A 6 17.24 19.64 -57.35
CA PRO A 6 16.54 18.38 -57.58
C PRO A 6 16.55 17.51 -56.30
N PRO A 7 15.61 16.55 -56.15
CA PRO A 7 15.47 15.70 -54.97
C PRO A 7 16.57 14.61 -54.88
N THR A 8 17.83 15.03 -54.86
CA THR A 8 19.01 14.20 -54.65
C THR A 8 19.49 14.32 -53.20
N PRO A 9 20.20 13.32 -52.64
CA PRO A 9 20.77 13.41 -51.28
C PRO A 9 21.70 14.62 -51.11
N GLU A 10 22.42 14.99 -52.16
CA GLU A 10 23.27 16.18 -52.21
C GLU A 10 22.46 17.48 -52.21
N GLY A 11 21.29 17.49 -52.89
CA GLY A 11 20.33 18.58 -52.85
C GLY A 11 19.75 18.80 -51.45
N VAL A 12 19.39 17.72 -50.75
CA VAL A 12 18.91 17.76 -49.35
C VAL A 12 19.98 18.30 -48.39
N ARG A 13 21.24 17.89 -48.58
CA ARG A 13 22.38 18.41 -47.81
C ARG A 13 22.65 19.88 -48.11
N LEU A 14 22.48 20.31 -49.36
CA LEU A 14 22.62 21.71 -49.75
C LEU A 14 21.52 22.59 -49.11
N VAL A 15 20.28 22.11 -49.05
CA VAL A 15 19.15 22.80 -48.42
C VAL A 15 19.36 22.97 -46.91
N SER A 16 19.75 21.90 -46.21
CA SER A 16 20.03 21.95 -44.76
C SER A 16 21.20 22.88 -44.41
N LEU A 17 22.30 22.84 -45.17
CA LEU A 17 23.41 23.78 -45.02
C LEU A 17 23.00 25.22 -45.32
N SER A 18 22.17 25.43 -46.36
CA SER A 18 21.66 26.76 -46.71
C SER A 18 20.76 27.33 -45.62
N LEU A 19 19.91 26.50 -45.01
CA LEU A 19 19.04 26.87 -43.89
C LEU A 19 19.86 27.27 -42.64
N CYS A 20 20.85 26.47 -42.27
CA CYS A 20 21.72 26.79 -41.14
C CYS A 20 22.59 28.04 -41.40
N MET A 21 23.03 28.25 -42.64
CA MET A 21 23.80 29.43 -43.03
C MET A 21 22.95 30.72 -43.00
N LEU A 22 21.67 30.64 -43.39
CA LEU A 22 20.72 31.75 -43.26
C LEU A 22 20.51 32.17 -41.80
N VAL A 23 20.49 31.21 -40.86
CA VAL A 23 20.39 31.52 -39.43
C VAL A 23 21.71 32.01 -38.83
N ALA A 24 22.85 31.48 -39.30
CA ALA A 24 24.17 31.83 -38.81
C ALA A 24 24.64 33.23 -39.25
N CYS A 25 24.29 33.65 -40.47
CA CYS A 25 24.86 34.84 -41.11
C CYS A 25 23.90 36.04 -41.16
N PRO A 26 24.17 37.10 -40.37
CA PRO A 26 23.30 38.28 -40.26
C PRO A 26 23.18 39.10 -41.55
N SER A 27 24.23 39.09 -42.36
CA SER A 27 24.34 39.91 -43.58
C SER A 27 23.41 39.46 -44.70
N LEU A 28 22.88 38.24 -44.64
CA LEU A 28 22.00 37.68 -45.66
C LEU A 28 20.53 38.12 -45.51
N ILE A 29 20.15 38.65 -44.34
CA ILE A 29 18.77 39.06 -43.99
C ILE A 29 18.74 40.55 -43.63
N GLY A 30 19.85 41.27 -43.86
CA GLY A 30 19.98 42.69 -43.52
C GLY A 30 19.10 43.60 -44.39
N HIS A 31 18.83 43.21 -45.64
CA HIS A 31 18.02 43.99 -46.60
C HIS A 31 16.60 43.41 -46.76
N PRO A 32 15.56 44.27 -46.82
CA PRO A 32 14.16 43.83 -46.88
C PRO A 32 13.82 43.01 -48.14
N GLU A 33 14.48 43.26 -49.28
CA GLU A 33 14.31 42.45 -50.49
C GLU A 33 14.90 41.03 -50.36
N GLN A 34 16.01 40.90 -49.62
CA GLN A 34 16.66 39.60 -49.39
C GLN A 34 15.90 38.79 -48.34
N GLU A 35 15.32 39.47 -47.36
CA GLU A 35 14.41 38.89 -46.37
C GLU A 35 13.14 38.33 -47.03
N ALA A 36 12.48 39.11 -47.91
CA ALA A 36 11.32 38.64 -48.66
C ALA A 36 11.60 37.39 -49.50
N ARG A 37 12.76 37.33 -50.18
CA ARG A 37 13.21 36.15 -50.94
C ARG A 37 13.52 34.94 -50.05
N ALA A 38 14.09 35.17 -48.87
CA ALA A 38 14.35 34.10 -47.90
C ALA A 38 13.03 33.53 -47.35
N ILE A 39 12.04 34.38 -47.07
CA ILE A 39 10.70 33.97 -46.62
C ILE A 39 9.95 33.20 -47.70
N GLU A 40 10.00 33.66 -48.96
CA GLU A 40 9.39 32.96 -50.10
C GLU A 40 10.00 31.57 -50.30
N TRP A 41 11.33 31.47 -50.20
CA TRP A 41 12.04 30.19 -50.27
C TRP A 41 11.73 29.26 -49.09
N LEU A 42 11.63 29.78 -47.87
CA LEU A 42 11.21 29.00 -46.70
C LEU A 42 9.76 28.51 -46.82
N ASN A 43 8.85 29.35 -47.33
CA ASN A 43 7.47 28.95 -47.61
C ASN A 43 7.37 27.88 -48.70
N TRP A 44 8.26 27.89 -49.69
CA TRP A 44 8.38 26.81 -50.66
C TRP A 44 8.84 25.51 -50.00
N LEU A 45 9.86 25.55 -49.13
CA LEU A 45 10.34 24.38 -48.40
C LEU A 45 9.25 23.70 -47.55
N VAL A 46 8.38 24.49 -46.93
CA VAL A 46 7.23 23.97 -46.14
C VAL A 46 6.17 23.33 -47.04
N LYS A 47 5.91 23.90 -48.23
CA LYS A 47 4.89 23.37 -49.15
C LYS A 47 5.32 22.10 -49.86
N ASP A 48 6.61 21.93 -50.14
CA ASP A 48 7.16 20.77 -50.86
C ASP A 48 7.61 19.61 -49.94
N GLU A 49 7.35 19.73 -48.63
CA GLU A 49 7.71 18.74 -47.60
C GLU A 49 7.14 17.34 -47.92
N ALA A 50 5.91 17.28 -48.44
CA ALA A 50 5.24 16.04 -48.84
C ALA A 50 5.81 15.37 -50.10
N TYR A 51 6.55 16.09 -50.95
CA TYR A 51 7.11 15.54 -52.19
C TYR A 51 8.43 14.78 -51.94
N LEU A 52 9.16 15.12 -50.87
CA LEU A 52 10.52 14.62 -50.58
C LEU A 52 10.58 13.51 -49.52
N GLU A 53 9.60 13.40 -48.61
CA GLU A 53 9.52 12.27 -47.66
C GLU A 53 9.19 10.93 -48.35
N SER A 54 8.52 10.96 -49.50
CA SER A 54 7.93 9.75 -50.11
C SER A 54 8.90 8.78 -50.79
N LYS A 55 10.19 9.11 -50.94
CA LYS A 55 11.09 8.30 -51.77
C LYS A 55 12.34 7.71 -51.14
N ASN A 56 12.89 8.23 -50.05
CA ASN A 56 14.18 7.72 -49.57
C ASN A 56 14.23 7.66 -48.04
N GLY A 57 14.22 6.44 -47.49
CA GLY A 57 14.49 6.14 -46.09
C GLY A 57 15.94 6.40 -45.68
N ILE A 58 16.43 7.62 -45.89
CA ILE A 58 17.72 8.10 -45.40
C ILE A 58 17.44 9.02 -44.20
N ALA A 59 18.08 8.71 -43.08
CA ALA A 59 18.00 9.45 -41.83
C ALA A 59 18.38 10.94 -42.01
N ALA A 60 17.61 11.81 -41.36
CA ALA A 60 17.70 13.28 -41.33
C ALA A 60 17.21 13.99 -42.61
N SER A 61 15.89 14.16 -42.73
CA SER A 61 15.31 15.05 -43.74
C SER A 61 15.54 16.53 -43.34
N PHE A 62 15.66 17.43 -44.32
CA PHE A 62 15.72 18.87 -44.02
C PHE A 62 14.39 19.38 -43.42
N GLY A 63 13.28 18.66 -43.64
CA GLY A 63 11.99 18.92 -42.99
C GLY A 63 12.05 18.70 -41.49
N GLU A 64 12.68 17.60 -41.04
CA GLU A 64 12.95 17.35 -39.61
C GLU A 64 13.80 18.47 -38.99
N LEU A 65 14.83 18.94 -39.70
CA LEU A 65 15.68 20.05 -39.25
C LEU A 65 14.89 21.37 -39.17
N LEU A 66 14.07 21.65 -40.18
CA LEU A 66 13.24 22.85 -40.28
C LEU A 66 12.18 22.89 -39.16
N LEU A 67 11.51 21.75 -38.92
CA LEU A 67 10.56 21.56 -37.82
C LEU A 67 11.25 21.67 -36.46
N LEU A 68 12.43 21.05 -36.28
CA LEU A 68 13.20 21.12 -35.04
C LEU A 68 13.59 22.58 -34.73
N MET A 69 14.05 23.33 -35.74
CA MET A 69 14.33 24.76 -35.61
C MET A 69 13.08 25.57 -35.27
N ALA A 70 11.96 25.34 -35.96
CA ALA A 70 10.68 26.00 -35.68
C ALA A 70 10.24 25.75 -34.22
N ILE A 71 10.35 24.51 -33.74
CA ILE A 71 9.97 24.16 -32.37
C ILE A 71 10.93 24.79 -31.35
N HIS A 72 12.25 24.84 -31.61
CA HIS A 72 13.18 25.54 -30.72
C HIS A 72 12.96 27.05 -30.66
N PHE A 73 12.58 27.67 -31.78
CA PHE A 73 12.22 29.09 -31.83
C PHE A 73 10.96 29.38 -30.99
N HIS A 74 9.92 28.54 -31.11
CA HIS A 74 8.74 28.60 -30.23
C HIS A 74 9.08 28.32 -28.77
N GLY A 75 10.02 27.40 -28.53
CA GLY A 75 10.54 27.06 -27.20
C GLY A 75 11.44 28.10 -26.55
N ASN A 76 11.78 29.19 -27.25
CA ASN A 76 12.74 30.21 -26.83
C ASN A 76 14.13 29.66 -26.43
N GLN A 77 14.53 28.53 -27.02
CA GLN A 77 15.79 27.85 -26.73
C GLN A 77 16.88 28.29 -27.73
N MET A 78 17.32 29.55 -27.65
CA MET A 78 18.23 30.13 -28.64
C MET A 78 19.61 29.46 -28.67
N ASN A 79 20.07 28.92 -27.53
CA ASN A 79 21.33 28.18 -27.43
C ASN A 79 21.25 26.85 -28.18
N ALA A 80 20.12 26.14 -28.11
CA ALA A 80 19.90 24.88 -28.81
C ALA A 80 19.98 25.06 -30.34
N ILE A 81 19.46 26.19 -30.84
CA ILE A 81 19.54 26.55 -32.25
C ILE A 81 20.99 26.83 -32.65
N SER A 82 21.75 27.54 -31.80
CA SER A 82 23.18 27.79 -32.03
C SER A 82 23.99 26.50 -32.09
N ASP A 83 23.69 25.53 -31.22
CA ASP A 83 24.35 24.22 -31.18
C ASP A 83 23.94 23.35 -32.37
N LEU A 84 22.66 23.35 -32.76
CA LEU A 84 22.14 22.64 -33.93
C LEU A 84 22.76 23.16 -35.23
N VAL A 85 22.83 24.49 -35.37
CA VAL A 85 23.48 25.17 -36.50
C VAL A 85 24.97 24.85 -36.53
N SER A 86 25.65 24.86 -35.37
CA SER A 86 27.07 24.54 -35.28
C SER A 86 27.36 23.07 -35.60
N SER A 87 26.49 22.15 -35.17
CA SER A 87 26.58 20.72 -35.47
C SER A 87 26.35 20.43 -36.95
N THR A 88 25.36 21.08 -37.57
CA THR A 88 25.00 20.86 -38.98
C THR A 88 26.04 21.46 -39.93
N LEU A 89 26.63 22.61 -39.58
CA LEU A 89 27.70 23.24 -40.34
C LEU A 89 29.08 22.61 -40.08
N GLY A 90 29.23 21.81 -39.01
CA GLY A 90 30.51 21.23 -38.59
C GLY A 90 31.51 22.26 -38.07
N MET A 91 31.05 23.45 -37.69
CA MET A 91 31.87 24.57 -37.22
C MET A 91 31.20 25.30 -36.05
N LYS A 92 31.97 25.71 -35.05
CA LYS A 92 31.45 26.52 -33.93
C LYS A 92 31.19 27.94 -34.41
N VAL A 93 29.92 28.30 -34.59
CA VAL A 93 29.52 29.65 -35.01
C VAL A 93 28.82 30.36 -33.85
N THR A 94 29.31 31.53 -33.46
CA THR A 94 28.64 32.38 -32.47
C THR A 94 27.54 33.21 -33.16
N VAL A 95 26.30 32.76 -33.05
CA VAL A 95 25.15 33.47 -33.63
C VAL A 95 24.76 34.64 -32.71
N ARG A 96 24.69 35.87 -33.24
CA ARG A 96 24.32 37.07 -32.45
C ARG A 96 22.83 37.04 -32.06
N THR A 97 22.54 37.39 -30.81
CA THR A 97 21.20 37.33 -30.20
C THR A 97 20.13 38.14 -30.95
N ASN A 98 20.47 39.31 -31.47
CA ASN A 98 19.53 40.18 -32.21
C ASN A 98 19.03 39.57 -33.53
N ASN A 99 19.85 38.72 -34.17
CA ASN A 99 19.46 38.06 -35.42
C ASN A 99 18.65 36.81 -35.14
N LEU A 100 19.01 36.10 -34.08
CA LEU A 100 18.24 35.01 -33.51
C LEU A 100 16.82 35.47 -33.15
N THR A 101 16.63 36.69 -32.62
CA THR A 101 15.29 37.25 -32.36
C THR A 101 14.51 37.63 -33.62
N ARG A 102 15.19 38.14 -34.67
CA ARG A 102 14.55 38.45 -35.96
C ARG A 102 14.15 37.17 -36.70
N MET A 103 15.03 36.18 -36.73
CA MET A 103 14.72 34.84 -37.25
C MET A 103 13.62 34.15 -36.46
N LYS A 104 13.60 34.29 -35.13
CA LYS A 104 12.50 33.82 -34.30
C LYS A 104 11.18 34.45 -34.74
N HIS A 105 11.12 35.75 -34.97
CA HIS A 105 9.89 36.42 -35.41
C HIS A 105 9.39 35.85 -36.75
N ILE A 106 10.27 35.75 -37.74
CA ILE A 106 9.97 35.18 -39.07
C ILE A 106 9.46 33.73 -38.95
N PHE A 107 10.18 32.89 -38.20
CA PHE A 107 9.79 31.48 -38.02
C PHE A 107 8.50 31.31 -37.23
N THR A 108 8.29 32.07 -36.16
CA THR A 108 7.13 31.90 -35.25
C THR A 108 5.85 32.57 -35.74
N GLN A 109 5.94 33.66 -36.51
CA GLN A 109 4.78 34.46 -36.92
C GLN A 109 4.43 34.31 -38.41
N GLU A 110 5.41 34.10 -39.29
CA GLU A 110 5.19 34.14 -40.74
C GLU A 110 5.22 32.75 -41.41
N ILE A 111 6.13 31.87 -40.98
CA ILE A 111 6.34 30.56 -41.63
C ILE A 111 5.63 29.44 -40.88
N PHE A 112 5.89 29.33 -39.58
CA PHE A 112 5.42 28.25 -38.73
C PHE A 112 4.63 28.82 -37.56
N THR A 113 3.36 29.11 -37.78
CA THR A 113 2.46 29.48 -36.67
C THR A 113 2.37 28.35 -35.65
N GLU A 114 2.08 28.69 -34.39
CA GLU A 114 1.97 27.72 -33.28
C GLU A 114 0.99 26.57 -33.62
N GLN A 115 -0.07 26.84 -34.39
CA GLN A 115 -1.04 25.86 -34.87
C GLN A 115 -0.46 24.88 -35.91
N VAL A 116 0.34 25.38 -36.85
CA VAL A 116 0.96 24.54 -37.90
C VAL A 116 2.03 23.65 -37.29
N VAL A 117 2.83 24.18 -36.36
CA VAL A 117 3.87 23.42 -35.65
C VAL A 117 3.27 22.32 -34.79
N THR A 118 2.22 22.62 -34.03
CA THR A 118 1.55 21.61 -33.17
C THR A 118 0.92 20.48 -33.97
N SER A 119 0.31 20.76 -35.13
CA SER A 119 -0.27 19.73 -36.00
C SER A 119 0.77 18.86 -36.71
N HIS A 120 1.94 19.41 -37.05
CA HIS A 120 3.06 18.63 -37.60
C HIS A 120 3.82 17.84 -36.54
N ALA A 121 3.89 18.34 -35.31
CA ALA A 121 4.60 17.69 -34.22
C ALA A 121 4.11 16.25 -33.92
N VAL A 122 2.82 15.95 -34.15
CA VAL A 122 2.26 14.59 -33.98
C VAL A 122 2.69 13.63 -35.10
N LYS A 123 3.01 14.15 -36.28
CA LYS A 123 3.42 13.35 -37.45
C LYS A 123 4.90 12.96 -37.40
N VAL A 124 5.70 13.65 -36.58
CA VAL A 124 7.14 13.37 -36.42
C VAL A 124 7.31 11.92 -35.91
N PRO A 125 8.17 11.11 -36.53
CA PRO A 125 8.43 9.75 -36.05
C PRO A 125 8.99 9.76 -34.63
N VAL A 126 8.64 8.74 -33.85
CA VAL A 126 9.21 8.57 -32.51
C VAL A 126 10.68 8.22 -32.61
N THR A 127 11.47 8.65 -31.63
CA THR A 127 12.88 8.25 -31.54
C THR A 127 12.95 6.79 -31.12
N GLU A 128 13.40 5.93 -32.04
CA GLU A 128 13.65 4.53 -31.76
C GLU A 128 14.80 4.35 -30.76
N ASN A 129 14.66 3.41 -29.83
CA ASN A 129 15.70 3.04 -28.86
C ASN A 129 16.22 4.20 -28.01
N LEU A 130 15.33 5.14 -27.63
CA LEU A 130 15.69 6.31 -26.84
C LEU A 130 16.38 5.90 -25.53
N ASN A 131 17.61 6.37 -25.33
CA ASN A 131 18.41 6.16 -24.13
C ASN A 131 19.12 7.47 -23.72
N ALA A 132 19.67 7.53 -22.51
CA ALA A 132 20.38 8.71 -22.00
C ALA A 132 21.72 9.01 -22.72
N ASN A 133 22.21 8.10 -23.58
CA ASN A 133 23.48 8.24 -24.28
C ASN A 133 23.32 8.92 -25.66
N ILE A 134 22.10 9.10 -26.15
CA ILE A 134 21.86 9.82 -27.40
C ILE A 134 22.00 11.32 -27.12
N SER A 135 23.09 11.91 -27.64
CA SER A 135 23.35 13.34 -27.55
C SER A 135 22.68 14.09 -28.71
N GLY A 136 22.02 15.21 -28.41
CA GLY A 136 21.39 16.09 -29.40
C GLY A 136 20.01 16.55 -28.93
N PHE A 137 19.45 17.53 -29.62
CA PHE A 137 18.06 17.93 -29.37
C PHE A 137 17.12 17.02 -30.14
N LEU A 138 16.56 16.05 -29.44
CA LEU A 138 15.62 15.09 -30.00
C LEU A 138 14.18 15.64 -30.06
N PRO A 139 13.31 15.09 -30.93
CA PRO A 139 11.88 15.42 -30.96
C PRO A 139 11.19 15.40 -29.59
N ILE A 140 11.66 14.58 -28.65
CA ILE A 140 11.10 14.52 -27.29
C ILE A 140 11.22 15.84 -26.51
N HIS A 141 12.32 16.59 -26.67
CA HIS A 141 12.50 17.88 -26.01
C HIS A 141 11.53 18.93 -26.54
N CYS A 142 11.26 18.84 -27.83
CA CYS A 142 10.35 19.69 -28.56
C CYS A 142 8.90 19.43 -28.16
N ILE A 143 8.48 18.15 -28.12
CA ILE A 143 7.16 17.77 -27.60
C ILE A 143 7.00 18.15 -26.13
N TYR A 144 8.02 17.95 -25.30
CA TYR A 144 8.02 18.38 -23.90
C TYR A 144 7.75 19.89 -23.77
N GLN A 145 8.44 20.72 -24.56
CA GLN A 145 8.29 22.16 -24.52
C GLN A 145 6.92 22.62 -25.03
N LEU A 146 6.39 22.00 -26.09
CA LEU A 146 5.05 22.28 -26.63
C LEU A 146 3.93 21.85 -25.67
N LEU A 147 4.13 20.76 -24.93
CA LEU A 147 3.22 20.34 -23.86
C LEU A 147 3.28 21.32 -22.69
N LYS A 148 4.48 21.80 -22.32
CA LYS A 148 4.68 22.80 -21.27
C LYS A 148 4.00 24.13 -21.60
N SER A 149 4.01 24.55 -22.87
CA SER A 149 3.27 25.73 -23.34
C SER A 149 1.77 25.49 -23.57
N ARG A 150 1.27 24.25 -23.36
CA ARG A 150 -0.12 23.81 -23.59
C ARG A 150 -0.62 24.03 -25.02
N ALA A 151 0.29 24.10 -25.99
CA ALA A 151 -0.04 24.40 -27.39
C ALA A 151 -0.96 23.33 -28.01
N PHE A 152 -0.81 22.05 -27.64
CA PHE A 152 -1.67 20.94 -28.08
C PHE A 152 -3.14 21.09 -27.65
N ILE A 153 -3.38 21.63 -26.45
CA ILE A 153 -4.74 21.88 -25.94
C ILE A 153 -5.34 23.09 -26.66
N LYS A 154 -4.57 24.17 -26.77
CA LYS A 154 -4.96 25.41 -27.44
C LYS A 154 -5.39 25.17 -28.90
N HIS A 155 -4.68 24.31 -29.61
CA HIS A 155 -4.91 24.03 -31.03
C HIS A 155 -5.64 22.72 -31.33
N LYS A 156 -6.16 22.04 -30.31
CA LYS A 156 -6.99 20.82 -30.43
C LYS A 156 -6.30 19.67 -31.19
N VAL A 157 -5.04 19.39 -30.87
CA VAL A 157 -4.27 18.32 -31.52
C VAL A 157 -4.07 17.12 -30.57
N PRO A 158 -4.46 15.88 -30.95
CA PRO A 158 -4.28 14.70 -30.11
C PRO A 158 -2.82 14.20 -30.14
N ILE A 159 -2.17 14.16 -28.97
CA ILE A 159 -0.74 13.77 -28.82
C ILE A 159 -0.55 12.40 -28.15
N LYS A 160 -1.64 11.77 -27.68
CA LYS A 160 -1.63 10.51 -26.92
C LYS A 160 -0.82 9.40 -27.61
N ASP A 161 -1.13 9.13 -28.88
CA ASP A 161 -0.54 8.02 -29.63
C ASP A 161 0.96 8.18 -29.83
N TRP A 162 1.41 9.42 -30.02
CA TRP A 162 2.83 9.73 -30.16
C TRP A 162 3.58 9.44 -28.85
N ILE A 163 3.05 9.91 -27.72
CA ILE A 163 3.65 9.69 -26.39
C ILE A 163 3.67 8.20 -26.05
N TYR A 164 2.56 7.49 -26.31
CA TYR A 164 2.48 6.04 -26.10
C TYR A 164 3.55 5.29 -26.92
N ARG A 165 3.67 5.59 -28.22
CA ARG A 165 4.72 4.99 -29.08
C ARG A 165 6.13 5.35 -28.60
N GLN A 166 6.35 6.58 -28.14
CA GLN A 166 7.67 7.02 -27.65
C GLN A 166 8.05 6.32 -26.33
N ILE A 167 7.09 6.09 -25.44
CA ILE A 167 7.29 5.32 -24.20
C ILE A 167 7.64 3.87 -24.55
N CYS A 168 6.92 3.26 -25.49
CA CYS A 168 7.17 1.90 -25.97
C CYS A 168 8.56 1.73 -26.63
N ALA A 169 9.07 2.78 -27.28
CA ALA A 169 10.39 2.78 -27.94
C ALA A 169 11.57 3.05 -26.99
N SER A 170 11.33 3.29 -25.70
CA SER A 170 12.38 3.63 -24.72
C SER A 170 13.20 2.40 -24.27
N LYS A 171 14.50 2.61 -24.07
CA LYS A 171 15.46 1.59 -23.59
C LYS A 171 16.30 2.13 -22.43
N PRO A 172 16.86 1.26 -21.57
CA PRO A 172 17.81 1.68 -20.53
C PRO A 172 19.14 2.12 -21.17
N PRO A 173 19.88 3.08 -20.57
CA PRO A 173 19.52 3.93 -19.42
C PRO A 173 18.43 4.96 -19.75
N LEU A 174 17.58 5.27 -18.78
CA LEU A 174 16.41 6.14 -18.98
C LEU A 174 16.81 7.58 -19.33
N HIS A 175 16.25 8.12 -20.40
CA HIS A 175 16.49 9.51 -20.79
C HIS A 175 15.86 10.50 -19.77
N PRO A 176 16.58 11.53 -19.30
CA PRO A 176 16.15 12.38 -18.18
C PRO A 176 14.89 13.21 -18.44
N VAL A 177 14.52 13.41 -19.71
CA VAL A 177 13.31 14.17 -20.10
C VAL A 177 12.03 13.32 -20.06
N LEU A 178 12.13 11.98 -19.99
CA LEU A 178 10.95 11.10 -19.99
C LEU A 178 10.06 11.28 -18.74
N PRO A 179 10.57 11.31 -17.49
CA PRO A 179 9.71 11.55 -16.33
C PRO A 179 9.02 12.93 -16.36
N PRO A 180 9.73 14.06 -16.61
CA PRO A 180 9.09 15.37 -16.74
C PRO A 180 8.06 15.44 -17.89
N LEU A 181 8.30 14.73 -19.00
CA LEU A 181 7.35 14.64 -20.10
C LEU A 181 6.03 14.02 -19.65
N VAL A 182 6.09 12.92 -18.90
CA VAL A 182 4.91 12.26 -18.34
C VAL A 182 4.17 13.19 -17.37
N GLU A 183 4.88 13.89 -16.49
CA GLU A 183 4.27 14.85 -15.54
C GLU A 183 3.53 15.99 -16.26
N VAL A 184 4.17 16.60 -17.27
CA VAL A 184 3.57 17.69 -18.05
C VAL A 184 2.39 17.16 -18.87
N PHE A 185 2.49 15.95 -19.43
CA PHE A 185 1.37 15.33 -20.13
C PHE A 185 0.16 15.14 -19.21
N VAL A 186 0.34 14.53 -18.04
CA VAL A 186 -0.76 14.31 -17.07
C VAL A 186 -1.34 15.63 -16.55
N SER A 187 -0.50 16.60 -16.19
CA SER A 187 -0.96 17.91 -15.72
C SER A 187 -1.69 18.71 -16.81
N SER A 188 -1.33 18.52 -18.08
CA SER A 188 -2.04 19.12 -19.20
C SER A 188 -3.45 18.54 -19.37
N MET A 189 -3.66 17.27 -19.03
CA MET A 189 -4.98 16.62 -19.09
C MET A 189 -5.91 17.06 -17.96
N LEU A 190 -5.38 17.21 -16.74
CA LEU A 190 -6.19 17.33 -15.52
C LEU A 190 -6.26 18.75 -14.92
N VAL A 191 -5.46 19.72 -15.35
CA VAL A 191 -5.48 21.08 -14.76
C VAL A 191 -6.07 22.09 -15.75
N PRO A 192 -7.37 22.44 -15.68
CA PRO A 192 -7.94 23.50 -16.50
C PRO A 192 -7.44 24.88 -16.07
N GLN A 193 -7.12 25.76 -17.02
CA GLN A 193 -6.90 27.19 -16.73
C GLN A 193 -8.24 27.90 -16.72
N VAL A 194 -8.51 28.60 -15.62
CA VAL A 194 -9.63 29.53 -15.48
C VAL A 194 -9.29 30.81 -16.27
N LYS A 195 -10.24 31.26 -17.11
CA LYS A 195 -10.32 32.56 -17.85
C LYS A 195 -9.69 32.62 -19.25
N THR A 196 -10.40 32.05 -20.22
CA THR A 196 -10.76 32.77 -21.45
C THR A 196 -12.07 32.19 -21.98
N GLY A 197 -13.01 33.05 -22.37
CA GLY A 197 -14.41 32.70 -22.60
C GLY A 197 -14.64 31.52 -23.55
N SER A 198 -15.77 30.84 -23.31
CA SER A 198 -16.44 29.85 -24.18
C SER A 198 -15.66 28.57 -24.55
N PHE A 199 -15.00 27.92 -23.58
CA PHE A 199 -14.69 26.49 -23.72
C PHE A 199 -15.75 25.67 -22.98
N THR A 200 -16.77 25.22 -23.72
CA THR A 200 -17.75 24.22 -23.28
C THR A 200 -17.03 22.93 -22.88
N GLN A 201 -17.40 22.37 -21.72
CA GLN A 201 -16.78 21.19 -21.06
C GLN A 201 -16.67 19.93 -21.94
N GLU A 202 -17.45 19.82 -23.02
CA GLU A 202 -17.37 18.72 -23.99
C GLU A 202 -16.08 18.74 -24.84
N HIS A 203 -15.45 19.89 -25.04
CA HIS A 203 -14.36 20.03 -26.02
C HIS A 203 -12.96 19.70 -25.48
N THR A 204 -12.80 19.57 -24.17
CA THR A 204 -11.56 19.05 -23.54
C THR A 204 -11.45 17.54 -23.69
N MET A 205 -12.57 16.83 -23.92
CA MET A 205 -12.62 15.36 -23.92
C MET A 205 -12.04 14.70 -25.18
N ILE A 206 -11.97 15.40 -26.31
CA ILE A 206 -11.52 14.81 -27.58
C ILE A 206 -9.98 14.80 -27.69
N THR A 207 -9.29 15.77 -27.07
CA THR A 207 -7.83 15.92 -27.17
C THR A 207 -7.03 15.35 -26.01
N SER A 208 -7.67 15.10 -24.87
CA SER A 208 -7.02 14.64 -23.63
C SER A 208 -7.52 13.27 -23.17
N GLN A 209 -7.68 12.33 -24.12
CA GLN A 209 -8.00 10.95 -23.74
C GLN A 209 -6.83 10.32 -22.99
N PRO A 210 -7.04 9.79 -21.77
CA PRO A 210 -6.01 9.03 -21.08
C PRO A 210 -5.68 7.75 -21.87
N ILE A 211 -4.51 7.19 -21.61
CA ILE A 211 -4.11 5.90 -22.20
C ILE A 211 -5.13 4.85 -21.72
N THR A 212 -5.65 4.05 -22.65
CA THR A 212 -6.74 3.13 -22.34
C THR A 212 -6.22 1.93 -21.54
N GLU A 213 -7.09 1.32 -20.73
CA GLU A 213 -6.75 0.11 -19.98
C GLU A 213 -6.26 -1.03 -20.88
N GLN A 214 -6.83 -1.15 -22.08
CA GLN A 214 -6.46 -2.18 -23.05
C GLN A 214 -5.04 -1.99 -23.58
N GLU A 215 -4.68 -0.77 -23.98
CA GLU A 215 -3.31 -0.43 -24.42
C GLU A 215 -2.28 -0.75 -23.33
N ILE A 216 -2.60 -0.43 -22.08
CA ILE A 216 -1.70 -0.71 -20.95
C ILE A 216 -1.62 -2.22 -20.66
N ARG A 217 -2.76 -2.94 -20.75
CA ARG A 217 -2.82 -4.40 -20.53
C ARG A 217 -2.07 -5.17 -21.63
N GLU A 218 -2.02 -4.67 -22.86
CA GLU A 218 -1.22 -5.27 -23.93
C GLU A 218 0.28 -5.24 -23.63
N VAL A 219 0.78 -4.16 -23.01
CA VAL A 219 2.17 -4.05 -22.59
C VAL A 219 2.46 -4.96 -21.39
N PHE A 220 1.59 -4.96 -20.39
CA PHE A 220 1.80 -5.79 -19.19
C PHE A 220 1.51 -7.28 -19.40
N SER A 221 0.62 -7.70 -20.30
CA SER A 221 0.37 -9.13 -20.58
C SER A 221 1.60 -9.84 -21.17
N LYS A 222 2.46 -9.09 -21.86
CA LYS A 222 3.74 -9.58 -22.40
C LYS A 222 4.90 -9.46 -21.42
N SER A 223 4.71 -8.86 -20.24
CA SER A 223 5.77 -8.55 -19.27
C SER A 223 6.39 -9.77 -18.59
N LEU A 224 5.64 -10.87 -18.48
CA LEU A 224 6.11 -12.15 -17.92
C LEU A 224 6.78 -13.06 -18.96
N GLN A 225 6.87 -12.64 -20.24
CA GLN A 225 7.49 -13.39 -21.32
C GLN A 225 8.91 -12.89 -21.61
N VAL A 226 9.83 -13.80 -21.96
CA VAL A 226 11.25 -13.54 -22.23
C VAL A 226 11.50 -12.52 -23.35
N ASN A 227 10.53 -12.34 -24.27
CA ASN A 227 10.55 -11.37 -25.38
C ASN A 227 9.57 -10.19 -25.16
N GLY A 228 9.26 -9.87 -23.91
CA GLY A 228 8.33 -8.82 -23.54
C GLY A 228 8.80 -7.39 -23.85
N PRO A 229 7.89 -6.40 -23.75
CA PRO A 229 8.24 -4.99 -23.89
C PRO A 229 9.29 -4.58 -22.86
N SER A 230 10.13 -3.59 -23.20
CA SER A 230 11.25 -3.15 -22.35
C SER A 230 10.77 -2.79 -20.94
N LEU A 231 11.59 -3.13 -19.93
CA LEU A 231 11.34 -2.74 -18.53
C LEU A 231 11.12 -1.22 -18.40
N SER A 232 11.84 -0.42 -19.18
CA SER A 232 11.67 1.03 -19.25
C SER A 232 10.25 1.45 -19.62
N CYS A 233 9.65 0.81 -20.63
CA CYS A 233 8.27 1.09 -21.04
C CYS A 233 7.28 0.78 -19.91
N GLN A 234 7.43 -0.39 -19.27
CA GLN A 234 6.57 -0.83 -18.17
C GLN A 234 6.64 0.11 -16.97
N LEU A 235 7.85 0.55 -16.59
CA LEU A 235 8.06 1.49 -15.48
C LEU A 235 7.51 2.89 -15.79
N LEU A 236 7.65 3.38 -17.01
CA LEU A 236 7.12 4.68 -17.42
C LEU A 236 5.58 4.69 -17.49
N LEU A 237 4.97 3.61 -17.99
CA LEU A 237 3.51 3.47 -17.97
C LEU A 237 2.98 3.36 -16.55
N LEU A 238 3.67 2.60 -15.68
CA LEU A 238 3.31 2.56 -14.26
C LEU A 238 3.41 3.95 -13.62
N TYR A 239 4.48 4.69 -13.89
CA TYR A 239 4.66 6.06 -13.41
C TYR A 239 3.56 6.99 -13.91
N TYR A 240 3.20 6.93 -15.21
CA TYR A 240 2.08 7.66 -15.77
C TYR A 240 0.77 7.36 -15.04
N MET A 241 0.46 6.08 -14.81
CA MET A 241 -0.77 5.67 -14.14
C MET A 241 -0.86 6.19 -12.71
N LEU A 242 0.23 6.02 -11.93
CA LEU A 242 0.27 6.48 -10.55
C LEU A 242 0.19 8.01 -10.47
N GLN A 243 0.89 8.72 -11.34
CA GLN A 243 0.88 10.18 -11.39
C GLN A 243 -0.49 10.72 -11.84
N TYR A 244 -1.19 10.01 -12.73
CA TYR A 244 -2.56 10.33 -13.14
C TYR A 244 -3.54 10.18 -11.98
N GLU A 245 -3.45 9.09 -11.20
CA GLU A 245 -4.24 8.92 -9.99
C GLU A 245 -3.94 10.02 -8.95
N ASP A 246 -2.68 10.36 -8.71
CA ASP A 246 -2.26 11.42 -7.78
C ASP A 246 -2.86 12.78 -8.16
N LEU A 247 -2.69 13.19 -9.42
CA LEU A 247 -3.17 14.46 -9.91
C LEU A 247 -4.69 14.50 -10.04
N ARG A 248 -5.36 13.37 -10.30
CA ARG A 248 -6.82 13.29 -10.24
C ARG A 248 -7.31 13.53 -8.83
N LEU A 249 -6.73 12.83 -7.85
CA LEU A 249 -7.10 12.94 -6.44
C LEU A 249 -6.88 14.35 -5.88
N ASN A 250 -5.81 15.05 -6.31
CA ASN A 250 -5.55 16.42 -5.88
C ASN A 250 -6.46 17.48 -6.54
N ASN A 251 -7.05 17.21 -7.71
CA ASN A 251 -7.83 18.19 -8.49
C ASN A 251 -9.32 17.86 -8.64
N ILE A 252 -9.87 16.98 -7.79
CA ILE A 252 -11.26 16.45 -7.90
C ILE A 252 -12.31 17.56 -8.01
N SER A 253 -12.12 18.70 -7.33
CA SER A 253 -13.05 19.84 -7.35
C SER A 253 -13.17 20.54 -8.71
N THR A 254 -12.22 20.33 -9.62
CA THR A 254 -12.17 21.01 -10.92
C THR A 254 -12.38 20.08 -12.12
N VAL A 255 -12.28 18.75 -11.92
CA VAL A 255 -12.23 17.74 -12.99
C VAL A 255 -13.31 16.67 -12.81
N SER A 256 -14.57 17.04 -13.00
CA SER A 256 -15.68 16.08 -13.14
C SER A 256 -16.10 16.09 -14.62
N PRO A 257 -15.78 15.08 -15.46
CA PRO A 257 -15.67 13.65 -15.17
C PRO A 257 -14.34 13.03 -15.68
N ALA A 258 -13.29 13.00 -14.87
CA ALA A 258 -12.09 12.22 -15.23
C ALA A 258 -12.38 10.72 -15.15
N THR A 259 -12.02 9.95 -16.18
CA THR A 259 -12.10 8.49 -16.19
C THR A 259 -11.21 7.91 -15.09
N LYS A 260 -11.79 7.02 -14.27
CA LYS A 260 -11.08 6.28 -13.21
C LYS A 260 -10.65 4.93 -13.78
N TYR A 261 -9.44 4.50 -13.45
CA TYR A 261 -8.99 3.14 -13.76
C TYR A 261 -9.71 2.14 -12.84
N SER A 262 -10.17 1.03 -13.42
CA SER A 262 -10.87 -0.02 -12.68
C SER A 262 -9.93 -0.70 -11.67
N THR A 263 -10.49 -1.10 -10.53
CA THR A 263 -9.71 -1.74 -9.45
C THR A 263 -9.22 -3.13 -9.86
N GLU A 264 -9.97 -3.81 -10.73
CA GLU A 264 -9.61 -5.09 -11.33
C GLU A 264 -8.39 -4.94 -12.24
N PHE A 265 -8.41 -3.96 -13.15
CA PHE A 265 -7.28 -3.65 -14.01
C PHE A 265 -6.02 -3.30 -13.19
N LEU A 266 -6.16 -2.45 -12.17
CA LEU A 266 -5.04 -2.13 -11.30
C LEU A 266 -4.47 -3.39 -10.66
N SER A 267 -5.29 -4.38 -10.29
CA SER A 267 -4.87 -5.61 -9.60
C SER A 267 -4.02 -6.53 -10.46
N ASP A 268 -4.24 -6.52 -11.77
CA ASP A 268 -3.50 -7.34 -12.74
C ASP A 268 -2.06 -6.86 -12.98
N ILE A 269 -1.74 -5.63 -12.56
CA ILE A 269 -0.43 -5.02 -12.81
C ILE A 269 0.56 -5.45 -11.71
N PRO A 270 1.74 -6.00 -12.07
CA PRO A 270 2.77 -6.47 -11.14
C PRO A 270 3.60 -5.31 -10.58
N ILE A 271 2.96 -4.39 -9.86
CA ILE A 271 3.58 -3.14 -9.34
C ILE A 271 4.81 -3.44 -8.47
N LYS A 272 4.71 -4.40 -7.54
CA LYS A 272 5.78 -4.75 -6.59
C LYS A 272 7.01 -5.32 -7.34
N TYR A 273 6.78 -6.27 -8.25
CA TYR A 273 7.83 -6.85 -9.09
C TYR A 273 8.58 -5.80 -9.93
N LEU A 274 7.84 -4.90 -10.58
CA LEU A 274 8.45 -3.84 -11.41
C LEU A 274 9.35 -2.93 -10.58
N LEU A 275 8.89 -2.58 -9.38
CA LEU A 275 9.65 -1.72 -8.48
C LEU A 275 10.91 -2.42 -7.95
N GLN A 276 10.83 -3.71 -7.62
CA GLN A 276 12.00 -4.52 -7.22
C GLN A 276 13.02 -4.64 -8.35
N GLN A 277 12.57 -4.81 -9.60
CA GLN A 277 13.47 -4.84 -10.73
C GLN A 277 14.12 -3.47 -10.98
N ALA A 278 13.36 -2.38 -10.82
CA ALA A 278 13.90 -1.03 -10.87
C ALA A 278 14.94 -0.75 -9.77
N GLN A 279 14.73 -1.30 -8.56
CA GLN A 279 15.68 -1.22 -7.44
C GLN A 279 16.99 -1.96 -7.73
N ARG A 280 16.92 -3.15 -8.35
CA ARG A 280 18.11 -3.91 -8.77
C ARG A 280 18.91 -3.17 -9.84
N ASP A 281 18.22 -2.51 -10.77
CA ASP A 281 18.81 -1.75 -11.89
C ASP A 281 18.93 -0.24 -11.58
N GLN A 282 19.27 0.11 -10.33
CA GLN A 282 19.26 1.50 -9.82
C GLN A 282 20.07 2.48 -10.69
N GLN A 283 21.19 2.06 -11.28
CA GLN A 283 22.04 2.92 -12.12
C GLN A 283 21.32 3.43 -13.38
N ASN A 284 20.38 2.64 -13.92
CA ASN A 284 19.67 2.95 -15.16
C ASN A 284 18.37 3.74 -14.93
N TYR A 285 17.82 3.68 -13.71
CA TYR A 285 16.48 4.21 -13.37
C TYR A 285 16.44 5.13 -12.16
N ALA A 286 17.60 5.62 -11.68
CA ALA A 286 17.71 6.44 -10.46
C ALA A 286 16.73 7.63 -10.42
N GLY A 287 16.50 8.31 -11.54
CA GLY A 287 15.57 9.45 -11.63
C GLY A 287 14.09 9.08 -11.53
N LEU A 288 13.72 7.83 -11.80
CA LEU A 288 12.33 7.37 -11.82
C LEU A 288 11.96 6.61 -10.53
N TYR A 289 12.88 5.82 -9.98
CA TYR A 289 12.63 4.95 -8.84
C TYR A 289 12.13 5.71 -7.60
N SER A 290 12.77 6.83 -7.24
CA SER A 290 12.38 7.62 -6.07
C SER A 290 10.96 8.17 -6.18
N HIS A 291 10.58 8.65 -7.36
CA HIS A 291 9.24 9.15 -7.64
C HIS A 291 8.20 8.02 -7.61
N LEU A 292 8.51 6.87 -8.21
CA LEU A 292 7.65 5.67 -8.17
C LEU A 292 7.43 5.17 -6.75
N LEU A 293 8.49 5.09 -5.93
CA LEU A 293 8.39 4.65 -4.54
C LEU A 293 7.53 5.62 -3.71
N ARG A 294 7.71 6.93 -3.89
CA ARG A 294 6.87 7.95 -3.26
C ARG A 294 5.39 7.77 -3.62
N LEU A 295 5.09 7.63 -4.90
CA LEU A 295 3.72 7.44 -5.38
C LEU A 295 3.12 6.10 -4.90
N LEU A 296 3.94 5.05 -4.79
CA LEU A 296 3.49 3.77 -4.26
C LEU A 296 3.16 3.87 -2.76
N ALA A 297 4.02 4.51 -1.97
CA ALA A 297 3.79 4.69 -0.54
C ALA A 297 2.52 5.51 -0.25
N THR A 298 2.20 6.50 -1.09
CA THR A 298 0.97 7.30 -0.94
C THR A 298 -0.28 6.56 -1.43
N HIS A 299 -0.21 5.87 -2.56
CA HIS A 299 -1.38 5.29 -3.20
C HIS A 299 -1.64 3.83 -2.88
N PHE A 300 -0.62 3.05 -2.56
CA PHE A 300 -0.72 1.62 -2.29
C PHE A 300 0.08 1.25 -1.03
N PRO A 301 -0.25 1.81 0.15
CA PRO A 301 0.49 1.55 1.39
C PRO A 301 0.48 0.06 1.78
N HIS A 302 -0.55 -0.69 1.36
CA HIS A 302 -0.64 -2.14 1.56
C HIS A 302 0.39 -2.96 0.75
N LEU A 303 1.04 -2.37 -0.26
CA LEU A 303 2.14 -3.01 -1.02
C LEU A 303 3.53 -2.63 -0.48
N SER A 304 3.61 -1.63 0.39
CA SER A 304 4.84 -1.14 1.03
C SER A 304 4.95 -1.57 2.49
N LEU A 305 4.43 -2.75 2.84
CA LEU A 305 4.62 -3.32 4.17
C LEU A 305 6.11 -3.72 4.34
N VAL A 306 6.71 -3.34 5.47
CA VAL A 306 8.16 -3.45 5.69
C VAL A 306 8.65 -4.90 5.67
N ASP A 307 7.95 -5.79 6.39
CA ASP A 307 8.27 -7.23 6.45
C ASP A 307 8.29 -7.87 5.06
N ASP A 308 7.46 -7.32 4.17
CA ASP A 308 7.27 -7.76 2.80
C ASP A 308 8.42 -7.44 1.86
N TRP A 309 9.30 -6.53 2.27
CA TRP A 309 10.46 -6.08 1.52
C TRP A 309 11.79 -6.53 2.16
N LEU A 310 11.81 -6.79 3.46
CA LEU A 310 13.00 -7.27 4.18
C LEU A 310 13.31 -8.74 3.91
N GLU A 311 12.29 -9.60 3.77
CA GLU A 311 12.48 -11.04 3.58
C GLU A 311 13.05 -11.43 2.20
N ASP A 312 12.97 -10.53 1.22
CA ASP A 312 13.45 -10.80 -0.15
C ASP A 312 14.98 -10.89 -0.25
N ASP A 313 15.71 -10.27 0.67
CA ASP A 313 17.18 -10.35 0.72
C ASP A 313 17.65 -11.74 1.17
N GLU A 314 16.92 -12.42 2.07
CA GLU A 314 17.30 -13.73 2.63
C GLU A 314 17.00 -14.91 1.68
N LEU A 315 15.93 -14.81 0.88
CA LEU A 315 15.48 -15.86 -0.06
C LEU A 315 16.30 -15.89 -1.38
N SER A 316 17.20 -14.93 -1.58
CA SER A 316 18.05 -14.78 -2.77
C SER A 316 19.25 -15.75 -2.84
N SER A 317 19.07 -17.00 -2.38
CA SER A 317 20.11 -18.03 -2.47
C SER A 317 20.35 -18.44 -3.94
N LYS A 318 21.62 -18.36 -4.35
CA LYS A 318 22.24 -18.80 -5.63
C LYS A 318 21.32 -19.61 -6.55
N HIS A 319 20.79 -18.96 -7.59
CA HIS A 319 20.12 -19.64 -8.71
C HIS A 319 21.06 -20.67 -9.34
N SER A 320 20.78 -21.95 -9.11
CA SER A 320 21.37 -23.04 -9.90
C SER A 320 20.43 -23.31 -11.07
N LYS A 321 20.97 -23.69 -12.24
CA LYS A 321 20.17 -24.15 -13.38
C LYS A 321 19.35 -25.36 -12.94
N GLY A 322 18.11 -25.12 -12.50
CA GLY A 322 17.19 -26.11 -11.97
C GLY A 322 16.47 -26.89 -13.06
N ALA A 323 16.06 -28.11 -12.74
CA ALA A 323 15.35 -29.03 -13.62
C ALA A 323 14.08 -28.40 -14.21
N VAL A 324 13.72 -28.82 -15.44
CA VAL A 324 12.46 -28.42 -16.09
C VAL A 324 11.29 -28.89 -15.24
N ILE A 325 10.57 -27.95 -14.62
CA ILE A 325 9.34 -28.23 -13.90
C ILE A 325 8.19 -28.11 -14.89
N THR A 326 7.42 -29.20 -15.05
CA THR A 326 6.21 -29.24 -15.87
C THR A 326 4.98 -29.09 -14.98
N GLN A 327 3.91 -28.48 -15.50
CA GLN A 327 2.63 -28.32 -14.79
C GLN A 327 2.08 -29.63 -14.22
N GLN A 328 2.25 -30.75 -14.94
CA GLN A 328 1.85 -32.08 -14.49
C GLN A 328 2.61 -32.54 -13.24
N ARG A 329 3.92 -32.26 -13.14
CA ARG A 329 4.73 -32.60 -11.95
C ARG A 329 4.27 -31.83 -10.71
N VAL A 330 3.75 -30.61 -10.89
CA VAL A 330 3.20 -29.80 -9.80
C VAL A 330 1.86 -30.37 -9.33
N VAL A 331 0.98 -30.74 -10.26
CA VAL A 331 -0.31 -31.38 -9.94
C VAL A 331 -0.09 -32.73 -9.26
N ASP A 332 0.74 -33.61 -9.83
CA ASP A 332 1.05 -34.92 -9.26
C ASP A 332 1.70 -34.81 -7.87
N GLY A 333 2.58 -33.83 -7.69
CA GLY A 333 3.23 -33.56 -6.40
C GLY A 333 2.26 -33.06 -5.33
N ILE A 334 1.21 -32.34 -5.73
CA ILE A 334 0.15 -31.85 -4.85
C ILE A 334 -0.84 -32.95 -4.49
N GLU A 335 -1.23 -33.80 -5.44
CA GLU A 335 -2.13 -34.93 -5.19
C GLU A 335 -1.51 -35.96 -4.24
N LYS A 336 -0.18 -36.12 -4.31
CA LYS A 336 0.59 -37.01 -3.42
C LYS A 336 0.95 -36.40 -2.07
N MET A 337 0.48 -35.19 -1.75
CA MET A 337 0.87 -34.49 -0.51
C MET A 337 0.51 -35.26 0.77
N THR A 338 -0.62 -35.98 0.77
CA THR A 338 -1.08 -36.78 1.93
C THR A 338 -0.52 -38.20 1.91
N THR A 339 -0.12 -38.73 0.75
CA THR A 339 0.33 -40.12 0.59
C THR A 339 1.86 -40.25 0.60
N VAL A 340 2.59 -39.34 -0.05
CA VAL A 340 4.06 -39.30 -0.12
C VAL A 340 4.56 -37.85 0.05
N PRO A 341 4.69 -37.35 1.30
CA PRO A 341 5.08 -35.96 1.55
C PRO A 341 6.50 -35.60 1.07
N SER A 342 7.37 -36.59 0.89
CA SER A 342 8.76 -36.38 0.43
C SER A 342 8.86 -35.95 -1.05
N ASP A 343 7.93 -36.38 -1.89
CA ASP A 343 7.87 -35.99 -3.30
C ASP A 343 7.41 -34.53 -3.43
N THR A 344 6.38 -34.16 -2.65
CA THR A 344 5.90 -32.78 -2.53
C THR A 344 7.00 -31.86 -2.00
N ALA A 345 7.75 -32.28 -0.97
CA ALA A 345 8.86 -31.51 -0.45
C ALA A 345 9.94 -31.24 -1.52
N ARG A 346 10.34 -32.27 -2.27
CA ARG A 346 11.32 -32.12 -3.38
C ARG A 346 10.80 -31.18 -4.46
N MET A 347 9.53 -31.29 -4.82
CA MET A 347 8.88 -30.39 -5.78
C MET A 347 8.88 -28.93 -5.28
N LEU A 348 8.53 -28.67 -4.01
CA LEU A 348 8.54 -27.32 -3.44
C LEU A 348 9.96 -26.72 -3.40
N VAL A 349 10.98 -27.52 -3.04
CA VAL A 349 12.38 -27.09 -3.08
C VAL A 349 12.83 -26.77 -4.50
N ASP A 350 12.44 -27.57 -5.49
CA ASP A 350 12.74 -27.30 -6.89
C ASP A 350 12.05 -26.02 -7.39
N LEU A 351 10.80 -25.76 -6.98
CA LEU A 351 10.10 -24.49 -7.25
C LEU A 351 10.86 -23.31 -6.63
N LEU A 352 11.32 -23.41 -5.38
CA LEU A 352 12.06 -22.34 -4.71
C LEU A 352 13.35 -21.94 -5.45
N LYS A 353 13.94 -22.80 -6.29
CA LYS A 353 15.13 -22.46 -7.10
C LYS A 353 14.80 -21.58 -8.32
N LEU A 354 13.58 -21.66 -8.85
CA LEU A 354 13.14 -20.88 -10.01
C LEU A 354 13.02 -19.38 -9.67
N PRO A 355 13.20 -18.46 -10.64
CA PRO A 355 12.85 -17.05 -10.43
C PRO A 355 11.35 -16.90 -10.19
N ALA A 356 10.96 -15.87 -9.43
CA ALA A 356 9.56 -15.68 -9.03
C ALA A 356 8.60 -15.54 -10.23
N THR A 357 9.09 -14.96 -11.34
CA THR A 357 8.37 -14.77 -12.60
C THR A 357 7.97 -16.10 -13.28
N GLU A 358 8.87 -17.09 -13.27
CA GLU A 358 8.62 -18.43 -13.84
C GLU A 358 7.77 -19.31 -12.93
N MET A 359 7.71 -18.98 -11.64
CA MET A 359 6.89 -19.69 -10.65
C MET A 359 5.42 -19.30 -10.73
N TRP A 360 5.11 -18.06 -11.13
CA TRP A 360 3.75 -17.50 -11.13
C TRP A 360 2.69 -18.32 -11.89
N PRO A 361 2.95 -18.92 -13.07
CA PRO A 361 1.97 -19.78 -13.76
C PRO A 361 1.46 -20.95 -12.91
N TYR A 362 2.26 -21.40 -11.94
CA TYR A 362 1.89 -22.49 -11.02
C TYR A 362 1.15 -22.00 -9.77
N ALA A 363 1.07 -20.69 -9.52
CA ALA A 363 0.53 -20.10 -8.30
C ALA A 363 -0.91 -20.56 -8.02
N GLN A 364 -1.79 -20.54 -9.02
CA GLN A 364 -3.18 -20.95 -8.84
C GLN A 364 -3.29 -22.42 -8.39
N THR A 365 -2.45 -23.30 -8.95
CA THR A 365 -2.45 -24.73 -8.60
C THR A 365 -1.95 -24.93 -7.18
N VAL A 366 -0.83 -24.29 -6.83
CA VAL A 366 -0.24 -24.35 -5.48
C VAL A 366 -1.23 -23.80 -4.43
N VAL A 367 -1.83 -22.64 -4.67
CA VAL A 367 -2.74 -22.00 -3.71
C VAL A 367 -4.06 -22.78 -3.59
N SER A 368 -4.56 -23.40 -4.66
CA SER A 368 -5.76 -24.26 -4.57
C SER A 368 -5.56 -25.44 -3.60
N SER A 369 -4.32 -25.91 -3.46
CA SER A 369 -3.95 -26.99 -2.54
C SER A 369 -3.72 -26.55 -1.09
N PHE A 370 -3.93 -25.28 -0.75
CA PHE A 370 -3.68 -24.76 0.60
C PHE A 370 -4.43 -25.55 1.67
N ARG A 371 -5.64 -26.04 1.42
CA ARG A 371 -6.36 -26.85 2.42
C ARG A 371 -5.75 -28.23 2.65
N ASN A 372 -5.09 -28.79 1.64
CA ASN A 372 -4.45 -30.09 1.73
C ASN A 372 -3.22 -30.04 2.63
N THR A 373 -2.54 -28.88 2.73
CA THR A 373 -1.42 -28.69 3.66
C THR A 373 -1.84 -28.70 5.13
N LEU A 374 -3.12 -28.48 5.41
CA LEU A 374 -3.72 -28.51 6.75
C LEU A 374 -4.13 -29.91 7.21
N ASP A 375 -3.91 -30.95 6.37
CA ASP A 375 -4.18 -32.33 6.75
C ASP A 375 -3.15 -32.81 7.80
N PRO A 376 -3.59 -33.55 8.85
CA PRO A 376 -2.68 -34.07 9.88
C PRO A 376 -1.58 -34.98 9.36
N CYS A 377 -1.72 -35.56 8.16
CA CYS A 377 -0.70 -36.42 7.55
C CYS A 377 0.48 -35.62 6.98
N VAL A 378 0.35 -34.29 6.84
CA VAL A 378 1.38 -33.45 6.23
C VAL A 378 2.42 -33.03 7.26
N PRO A 379 3.71 -33.34 7.06
CA PRO A 379 4.78 -32.92 7.97
C PRO A 379 4.97 -31.40 8.00
N ARG A 380 5.36 -30.88 9.17
CA ARG A 380 5.69 -29.44 9.38
C ARG A 380 6.71 -28.90 8.37
N TYR A 381 7.67 -29.71 7.95
CA TYR A 381 8.66 -29.32 6.94
C TYR A 381 8.02 -28.93 5.60
N VAL A 382 7.00 -29.66 5.15
CA VAL A 382 6.27 -29.36 3.91
C VAL A 382 5.44 -28.08 4.06
N GLN A 383 4.85 -27.87 5.23
CA GLN A 383 4.08 -26.66 5.55
C GLN A 383 4.96 -25.40 5.54
N GLU A 384 6.19 -25.48 6.07
CA GLU A 384 7.12 -24.35 6.04
C GLU A 384 7.68 -24.09 4.63
N LEU A 385 7.99 -25.14 3.86
CA LEU A 385 8.35 -24.99 2.45
C LEU A 385 7.23 -24.34 1.65
N PHE A 386 5.98 -24.72 1.91
CA PHE A 386 4.80 -24.11 1.28
C PHE A 386 4.71 -22.62 1.61
N LYS A 387 4.92 -22.24 2.86
CA LYS A 387 4.98 -20.82 3.27
C LYS A 387 6.08 -20.07 2.52
N GLN A 388 7.29 -20.62 2.41
CA GLN A 388 8.38 -19.96 1.65
C GLN A 388 8.03 -19.78 0.17
N VAL A 389 7.41 -20.79 -0.46
CA VAL A 389 6.94 -20.69 -1.85
C VAL A 389 5.88 -19.59 -1.97
N TRP A 390 4.93 -19.53 -1.03
CA TRP A 390 3.90 -18.49 -1.00
C TRP A 390 4.51 -17.09 -0.85
N LEU A 391 5.48 -16.90 0.05
CA LEU A 391 6.17 -15.63 0.24
C LEU A 391 6.91 -15.19 -1.03
N LYS A 392 7.57 -16.12 -1.71
CA LYS A 392 8.22 -15.85 -3.00
C LYS A 392 7.23 -15.46 -4.09
N LEU A 393 6.06 -16.10 -4.14
CA LEU A 393 4.97 -15.69 -5.06
C LEU A 393 4.41 -14.29 -4.73
N ASN A 394 4.39 -13.92 -3.45
CA ASN A 394 3.88 -12.63 -2.97
C ASN A 394 4.72 -11.43 -3.46
N THR A 395 5.95 -11.68 -3.93
CA THR A 395 6.81 -10.65 -4.56
C THR A 395 6.31 -10.20 -5.93
N VAL A 396 5.59 -11.07 -6.66
CA VAL A 396 5.22 -10.82 -8.06
C VAL A 396 3.91 -10.05 -8.18
N LEU A 397 2.81 -10.70 -7.82
CA LEU A 397 1.44 -10.20 -7.94
C LEU A 397 0.70 -10.43 -6.60
N PRO A 398 1.04 -9.66 -5.55
CA PRO A 398 0.51 -9.85 -4.20
C PRO A 398 -1.03 -9.80 -4.15
N ARG A 399 -1.66 -8.81 -4.80
CA ARG A 399 -3.12 -8.63 -4.77
C ARG A 399 -3.87 -9.83 -5.35
N CYS A 400 -3.44 -10.35 -6.51
CA CYS A 400 -4.02 -11.55 -7.10
C CYS A 400 -3.80 -12.77 -6.18
N LEU A 401 -2.61 -12.91 -5.60
CA LEU A 401 -2.27 -14.01 -4.70
C LEU A 401 -3.13 -14.00 -3.44
N TRP A 402 -3.37 -12.83 -2.84
CA TRP A 402 -4.23 -12.68 -1.66
C TRP A 402 -5.66 -13.13 -1.96
N VAL A 403 -6.24 -12.70 -3.08
CA VAL A 403 -7.59 -13.12 -3.51
C VAL A 403 -7.65 -14.63 -3.74
N MET A 404 -6.65 -15.21 -4.42
CA MET A 404 -6.56 -16.65 -4.62
C MET A 404 -6.48 -17.39 -3.28
N THR A 405 -5.69 -16.88 -2.34
CA THR A 405 -5.49 -17.48 -1.02
C THR A 405 -6.78 -17.44 -0.20
N ILE A 406 -7.43 -16.29 -0.10
CA ILE A 406 -8.69 -16.14 0.64
C ILE A 406 -9.77 -17.09 0.09
N ASN A 407 -9.91 -17.15 -1.23
CA ASN A 407 -10.87 -18.05 -1.87
C ASN A 407 -10.51 -19.53 -1.65
N ALA A 408 -9.22 -19.88 -1.66
CA ALA A 408 -8.78 -21.24 -1.40
C ALA A 408 -9.01 -21.67 0.06
N VAL A 409 -8.81 -20.81 1.04
CA VAL A 409 -8.91 -21.18 2.48
C VAL A 409 -10.34 -21.08 3.05
N ARG A 410 -11.23 -20.32 2.41
CA ARG A 410 -12.61 -20.09 2.88
C ARG A 410 -13.44 -21.37 3.01
N GLN A 411 -14.05 -21.61 4.17
CA GLN A 411 -14.91 -22.78 4.39
C GLN A 411 -16.05 -22.87 3.35
N GLN A 412 -16.09 -23.94 2.54
CA GLN A 412 -17.23 -24.24 1.69
C GLN A 412 -18.31 -24.91 2.55
N LYS A 413 -19.20 -24.11 3.16
CA LYS A 413 -20.43 -24.67 3.72
C LYS A 413 -21.32 -25.10 2.54
N THR A 414 -21.58 -26.41 2.45
CA THR A 414 -22.23 -27.16 1.36
C THR A 414 -23.62 -26.68 0.90
N ARG A 415 -24.19 -25.60 1.46
CA ARG A 415 -25.58 -25.17 1.23
C ARG A 415 -25.75 -23.81 0.54
N VAL A 416 -24.68 -23.07 0.25
CA VAL A 416 -24.76 -21.76 -0.44
C VAL A 416 -23.78 -21.76 -1.62
N PRO A 417 -24.19 -21.33 -2.84
CA PRO A 417 -23.26 -21.19 -3.95
C PRO A 417 -22.11 -20.26 -3.54
N SER A 418 -20.88 -20.75 -3.63
CA SER A 418 -19.71 -19.96 -3.24
C SER A 418 -19.51 -18.82 -4.23
N VAL A 419 -20.01 -17.64 -3.90
CA VAL A 419 -19.63 -16.41 -4.61
C VAL A 419 -18.13 -16.23 -4.40
N THR A 420 -17.35 -16.32 -5.48
CA THR A 420 -15.92 -16.02 -5.48
C THR A 420 -15.73 -14.58 -5.04
N LEU A 421 -14.97 -14.36 -3.98
CA LEU A 421 -14.71 -13.01 -3.50
C LEU A 421 -13.81 -12.32 -4.51
N THR A 422 -14.26 -11.16 -5.00
CA THR A 422 -13.47 -10.23 -5.80
C THR A 422 -12.63 -9.35 -4.89
N GLN A 423 -11.59 -8.73 -5.45
CA GLN A 423 -10.75 -7.76 -4.74
C GLN A 423 -11.60 -6.63 -4.12
N GLU A 424 -12.65 -6.18 -4.80
CA GLU A 424 -13.50 -5.11 -4.31
C GLU A 424 -14.25 -5.47 -3.02
N ASN A 425 -14.77 -6.69 -2.95
CA ASN A 425 -15.49 -7.19 -1.78
C ASN A 425 -14.56 -7.37 -0.59
N ILE A 426 -13.34 -7.86 -0.82
CA ILE A 426 -12.33 -8.07 0.23
C ILE A 426 -11.87 -6.73 0.82
N VAL A 427 -11.69 -5.70 -0.03
CA VAL A 427 -11.26 -4.38 0.46
C VAL A 427 -12.39 -3.65 1.20
N LEU A 428 -13.66 -3.94 0.89
CA LEU A 428 -14.81 -3.39 1.64
C LEU A 428 -14.97 -4.04 3.02
N ASP A 429 -14.77 -5.36 3.12
CA ASP A 429 -14.82 -6.10 4.38
C ASP A 429 -13.57 -6.97 4.57
N PRO A 430 -12.49 -6.41 5.15
CA PRO A 430 -11.23 -7.14 5.34
C PRO A 430 -11.35 -8.30 6.34
N LEU A 431 -12.39 -8.33 7.18
CA LEU A 431 -12.60 -9.41 8.16
C LEU A 431 -13.02 -10.74 7.51
N GLN A 432 -13.39 -10.74 6.23
CA GLN A 432 -13.65 -11.97 5.47
C GLN A 432 -12.43 -12.89 5.42
N VAL A 433 -11.21 -12.34 5.54
CA VAL A 433 -9.95 -13.11 5.62
C VAL A 433 -9.97 -14.08 6.80
N LEU A 434 -10.52 -13.67 7.95
CA LEU A 434 -10.58 -14.49 9.17
C LEU A 434 -11.67 -15.58 9.11
N ARG A 435 -12.60 -15.53 8.14
CA ARG A 435 -13.66 -16.55 7.92
C ARG A 435 -13.13 -17.76 7.15
N CYS A 436 -12.04 -18.32 7.66
CA CYS A 436 -11.26 -19.39 7.04
C CYS A 436 -11.53 -20.76 7.70
N ASP A 437 -10.98 -21.85 7.15
CA ASP A 437 -11.00 -23.18 7.79
C ASP A 437 -10.39 -23.11 9.19
N GLY A 438 -11.10 -23.62 10.21
CA GLY A 438 -10.68 -23.54 11.61
C GLY A 438 -9.32 -24.18 11.88
N ARG A 439 -8.90 -25.15 11.05
CA ARG A 439 -7.59 -25.80 11.15
C ARG A 439 -6.41 -24.86 10.93
N VAL A 440 -6.61 -23.72 10.24
CA VAL A 440 -5.56 -22.70 10.05
C VAL A 440 -5.14 -22.10 11.40
N PHE A 441 -6.08 -21.95 12.33
CA PHE A 441 -5.83 -21.44 13.67
C PHE A 441 -5.12 -22.43 14.59
N ARG A 442 -4.73 -23.60 14.08
CA ARG A 442 -3.88 -24.61 14.74
C ARG A 442 -2.59 -24.93 13.95
N ASN A 443 -2.29 -24.16 12.90
CA ASN A 443 -1.09 -24.29 12.08
C ASN A 443 -0.33 -22.95 11.95
N ALA A 444 0.88 -22.87 12.51
CA ALA A 444 1.66 -21.63 12.56
C ALA A 444 2.07 -21.11 11.16
N SER A 445 2.50 -21.98 10.24
CA SER A 445 2.93 -21.57 8.89
C SER A 445 1.73 -21.03 8.08
N ALA A 446 0.57 -21.67 8.20
CA ALA A 446 -0.66 -21.21 7.54
C ALA A 446 -1.20 -19.90 8.15
N LEU A 447 -1.17 -19.79 9.48
CA LEU A 447 -1.58 -18.57 10.18
C LEU A 447 -0.69 -17.38 9.85
N SER A 448 0.63 -17.59 9.74
CA SER A 448 1.58 -16.54 9.33
C SER A 448 1.23 -15.96 7.95
N ILE A 449 0.87 -16.82 6.99
CA ILE A 449 0.38 -16.38 5.67
C ILE A 449 -0.92 -15.58 5.82
N LEU A 450 -1.87 -16.08 6.61
CA LEU A 450 -3.16 -15.45 6.81
C LEU A 450 -3.06 -14.06 7.46
N LEU A 451 -2.20 -13.91 8.48
CA LEU A 451 -1.96 -12.63 9.16
C LEU A 451 -1.36 -11.60 8.20
N ARG A 452 -0.47 -12.01 7.31
CA ARG A 452 0.12 -11.14 6.30
C ARG A 452 -0.90 -10.64 5.28
N VAL A 453 -1.78 -11.54 4.83
CA VAL A 453 -2.92 -11.19 3.97
C VAL A 453 -3.87 -10.25 4.72
N LEU A 454 -4.18 -10.52 5.99
CA LEU A 454 -5.06 -9.69 6.82
C LEU A 454 -4.51 -8.26 6.97
N GLN A 455 -3.22 -8.11 7.30
CA GLN A 455 -2.57 -6.82 7.44
C GLN A 455 -2.65 -6.01 6.14
N ALA A 456 -2.38 -6.65 5.01
CA ALA A 456 -2.48 -6.03 3.70
C ALA A 456 -3.92 -5.63 3.34
N CYS A 457 -4.91 -6.48 3.65
CA CYS A 457 -6.33 -6.19 3.41
C CYS A 457 -6.83 -5.03 4.29
N LEU A 458 -6.45 -4.97 5.57
CA LEU A 458 -6.78 -3.86 6.48
C LEU A 458 -6.18 -2.54 5.97
N ALA A 459 -4.90 -2.54 5.59
CA ALA A 459 -4.24 -1.37 5.00
C ALA A 459 -4.88 -0.95 3.67
N ALA A 460 -5.31 -1.91 2.84
CA ALA A 460 -6.01 -1.63 1.59
C ALA A 460 -7.40 -1.02 1.83
N SER A 461 -8.14 -1.53 2.83
CA SER A 461 -9.46 -1.03 3.22
C SER A 461 -9.39 0.41 3.70
N ARG A 462 -8.46 0.71 4.62
CA ARG A 462 -8.19 2.07 5.11
C ARG A 462 -7.92 3.05 3.96
N ASN A 463 -7.08 2.68 3.01
CA ASN A 463 -6.75 3.53 1.87
C ASN A 463 -7.94 3.70 0.91
N LYS A 464 -8.73 2.65 0.65
CA LYS A 464 -9.95 2.75 -0.17
C LYS A 464 -10.97 3.69 0.45
N LEU A 465 -11.15 3.63 1.78
CA LEU A 465 -12.04 4.55 2.50
C LEU A 465 -11.55 6.00 2.41
N SER A 466 -10.26 6.25 2.59
CA SER A 466 -9.69 7.60 2.41
C SER A 466 -9.91 8.14 1.00
N ARG A 467 -9.70 7.31 -0.03
CA ARG A 467 -9.97 7.67 -1.44
C ARG A 467 -11.45 7.93 -1.71
N HIS A 468 -12.33 7.09 -1.16
CA HIS A 468 -13.77 7.23 -1.31
C HIS A 468 -14.28 8.52 -0.68
N LEU A 469 -13.70 8.95 0.44
CA LEU A 469 -14.02 10.24 1.06
C LEU A 469 -13.61 11.39 0.14
N LEU A 470 -12.37 11.37 -0.37
CA LEU A 470 -11.85 12.40 -1.26
C LEU A 470 -12.68 12.52 -2.55
N ASP A 471 -13.07 11.39 -3.15
CA ASP A 471 -13.90 11.32 -4.36
C ASP A 471 -15.32 11.91 -4.19
N ASN A 472 -15.83 12.00 -2.96
CA ASN A 472 -17.20 12.44 -2.67
C ASN A 472 -17.26 13.79 -1.92
N LEU A 473 -16.13 14.49 -1.75
CA LEU A 473 -16.09 15.85 -1.16
C LEU A 473 -16.91 16.88 -1.95
N SER A 474 -17.17 16.65 -3.24
CA SER A 474 -17.77 17.65 -4.14
C SER A 474 -19.24 17.40 -4.52
N LYS A 475 -19.89 16.35 -3.98
CA LYS A 475 -21.32 16.06 -4.23
C LYS A 475 -22.24 16.65 -3.16
N SER A 476 -21.89 17.81 -2.62
CA SER A 476 -22.77 18.60 -1.77
C SER A 476 -23.78 19.35 -2.65
N ASP A 477 -24.65 18.63 -3.36
CA ASP A 477 -25.85 19.23 -3.93
C ASP A 477 -26.76 19.60 -2.76
N THR A 478 -26.74 20.88 -2.38
CA THR A 478 -27.77 21.52 -1.56
C THR A 478 -29.06 21.62 -2.38
N GLY A 479 -29.70 20.50 -2.66
CA GLY A 479 -31.07 20.45 -3.14
C GLY A 479 -32.05 20.62 -1.97
N PRO A 480 -33.10 21.45 -2.08
CA PRO A 480 -34.08 21.60 -1.01
C PRO A 480 -34.89 20.30 -0.86
N GLY A 481 -34.65 19.53 0.21
CA GLY A 481 -35.45 18.35 0.56
C GLY A 481 -34.69 17.09 0.98
N HIS A 482 -33.35 17.07 0.94
CA HIS A 482 -32.57 15.94 1.46
C HIS A 482 -32.15 16.15 2.93
N PRO A 483 -32.07 15.07 3.74
CA PRO A 483 -31.60 15.16 5.12
C PRO A 483 -30.22 15.82 5.17
N PRO A 484 -29.88 16.53 6.26
CA PRO A 484 -28.57 17.16 6.42
C PRO A 484 -27.49 16.10 6.20
N GLN A 485 -26.71 16.25 5.14
CA GLN A 485 -25.58 15.37 4.91
C GLN A 485 -24.51 15.65 5.96
N PRO A 486 -23.81 14.61 6.45
CA PRO A 486 -22.77 14.79 7.45
C PRO A 486 -21.68 15.72 6.92
N THR A 487 -21.21 16.61 7.80
CA THR A 487 -20.11 17.54 7.49
C THR A 487 -18.84 16.76 7.12
N ASP A 488 -17.92 17.37 6.37
CA ASP A 488 -16.67 16.66 5.98
C ASP A 488 -15.85 16.21 7.19
N THR A 489 -15.92 16.97 8.30
CA THR A 489 -15.37 16.59 9.61
C THR A 489 -16.05 15.34 10.18
N GLU A 490 -17.38 15.28 10.17
CA GLU A 490 -18.12 14.09 10.63
C GLU A 490 -17.82 12.86 9.76
N ARG A 491 -17.66 13.03 8.44
CA ARG A 491 -17.29 11.93 7.53
C ARG A 491 -15.91 11.37 7.84
N GLU A 492 -14.95 12.23 8.14
CA GLU A 492 -13.60 11.83 8.51
C GLU A 492 -13.59 11.12 9.87
N GLU A 493 -14.36 11.61 10.85
CA GLU A 493 -14.55 10.95 12.15
C GLU A 493 -15.21 9.57 12.00
N LEU A 494 -16.27 9.46 11.20
CA LEU A 494 -16.93 8.18 10.92
C LEU A 494 -16.00 7.19 10.22
N LYS A 495 -15.17 7.65 9.28
CA LYS A 495 -14.13 6.80 8.66
C LYS A 495 -13.16 6.29 9.72
N ASN A 496 -12.63 7.18 10.56
CA ASN A 496 -11.65 6.80 11.57
C ASN A 496 -12.26 5.81 12.57
N ALA A 497 -13.48 6.06 13.03
CA ALA A 497 -14.22 5.14 13.89
C ALA A 497 -14.43 3.75 13.23
N LEU A 498 -14.78 3.71 11.94
CA LEU A 498 -14.95 2.46 11.20
C LEU A 498 -13.63 1.67 11.10
N VAL A 499 -12.54 2.33 10.72
CA VAL A 499 -11.22 1.71 10.60
C VAL A 499 -10.76 1.15 11.95
N THR A 500 -10.81 1.95 13.01
CA THR A 500 -10.41 1.50 14.35
C THR A 500 -11.32 0.37 14.84
N THR A 501 -12.62 0.39 14.51
CA THR A 501 -13.54 -0.70 14.84
C THR A 501 -13.14 -1.99 14.12
N GLN A 502 -12.88 -1.94 12.80
CA GLN A 502 -12.45 -3.11 12.02
C GLN A 502 -11.16 -3.71 12.56
N GLU A 503 -10.16 -2.88 12.86
CA GLU A 503 -8.89 -3.31 13.43
C GLU A 503 -9.09 -3.91 14.84
N SER A 504 -9.95 -3.31 15.67
CA SER A 504 -10.26 -3.84 17.01
C SER A 504 -10.93 -5.22 16.95
N ILE A 505 -11.86 -5.42 16.02
CA ILE A 505 -12.52 -6.71 15.81
C ILE A 505 -11.50 -7.75 15.35
N ALA A 506 -10.58 -7.39 14.45
CA ALA A 506 -9.51 -8.29 14.04
C ALA A 506 -8.64 -8.71 15.23
N VAL A 507 -8.24 -7.77 16.11
CA VAL A 507 -7.49 -8.08 17.32
C VAL A 507 -8.29 -8.99 18.26
N GLN A 508 -9.58 -8.74 18.47
CA GLN A 508 -10.43 -9.56 19.34
C GLN A 508 -10.54 -11.00 18.83
N ILE A 509 -10.78 -11.19 17.53
CA ILE A 509 -10.82 -12.54 16.93
C ILE A 509 -9.47 -13.26 17.12
N LEU A 510 -8.35 -12.57 16.93
CA LEU A 510 -7.02 -13.16 17.12
C LEU A 510 -6.73 -13.49 18.59
N LEU A 511 -7.20 -12.68 19.54
CA LEU A 511 -7.12 -12.99 20.96
C LEU A 511 -7.96 -14.22 21.30
N GLU A 512 -9.19 -14.32 20.81
CA GLU A 512 -10.06 -15.49 21.02
C GLU A 512 -9.45 -16.77 20.45
N VAL A 513 -8.73 -16.70 19.32
CA VAL A 513 -8.01 -17.84 18.74
C VAL A 513 -6.96 -18.43 19.70
N CYS A 514 -6.39 -17.60 20.59
CA CYS A 514 -5.42 -18.03 21.60
C CYS A 514 -6.05 -18.86 22.73
N MET A 515 -7.38 -18.93 22.81
CA MET A 515 -8.08 -19.77 23.79
C MET A 515 -7.82 -21.25 23.52
N GLU A 516 -7.66 -22.00 24.61
CA GLU A 516 -7.50 -23.45 24.59
C GLU A 516 -8.88 -24.11 24.43
N THR A 517 -9.00 -25.04 23.48
CA THR A 517 -10.24 -25.80 23.25
C THR A 517 -10.12 -27.24 23.77
N GLU A 518 -11.25 -27.94 23.85
CA GLU A 518 -11.26 -29.36 24.25
C GLU A 518 -10.52 -30.25 23.22
N GLU A 519 -10.59 -29.90 21.94
CA GLU A 519 -9.88 -30.59 20.85
C GLU A 519 -8.35 -30.51 21.03
N ASP A 520 -7.85 -29.35 21.49
CA ASP A 520 -6.42 -29.14 21.74
C ASP A 520 -5.86 -30.14 22.78
N ARG A 521 -6.69 -30.56 23.73
CA ARG A 521 -6.33 -31.55 24.77
C ARG A 521 -6.36 -32.99 24.28
N GLN A 522 -7.26 -33.28 23.34
CA GLN A 522 -7.49 -34.65 22.87
C GLN A 522 -6.51 -35.05 21.77
N ILE A 523 -6.12 -34.12 20.90
CA ILE A 523 -5.28 -34.40 19.74
C ILE A 523 -3.79 -34.24 20.12
N PRO A 524 -2.96 -35.27 19.92
CA PRO A 524 -1.55 -35.20 20.28
C PRO A 524 -0.83 -34.12 19.45
N GLY A 525 -0.05 -33.27 20.11
CA GLY A 525 0.73 -32.22 19.45
C GLY A 525 0.01 -30.88 19.26
N GLN A 526 -1.31 -30.80 19.43
CA GLN A 526 -2.06 -29.55 19.24
C GLN A 526 -1.75 -28.49 20.29
N LEU A 527 -1.52 -28.87 21.56
CA LEU A 527 -1.07 -27.92 22.60
C LEU A 527 0.25 -27.21 22.21
N TRP A 528 1.18 -27.92 21.56
CA TRP A 528 2.41 -27.32 21.06
C TRP A 528 2.14 -26.37 19.89
N GLY A 529 1.25 -26.77 18.97
CA GLY A 529 0.77 -25.89 17.90
C GLY A 529 0.11 -24.61 18.44
N LEU A 530 -0.73 -24.73 19.47
CA LEU A 530 -1.37 -23.59 20.15
C LEU A 530 -0.33 -22.65 20.76
N ARG A 531 0.73 -23.17 21.38
CA ARG A 531 1.83 -22.35 21.91
C ARG A 531 2.56 -21.56 20.83
N GLU A 532 2.86 -22.21 19.69
CA GLU A 532 3.47 -21.55 18.53
C GLU A 532 2.55 -20.43 17.99
N ILE A 533 1.25 -20.71 17.91
CA ILE A 533 0.24 -19.75 17.44
C ILE A 533 0.10 -18.55 18.37
N ARG A 534 0.07 -18.78 19.69
CA ARG A 534 0.12 -17.70 20.68
C ARG A 534 1.33 -16.81 20.45
N SER A 535 2.51 -17.40 20.21
CA SER A 535 3.72 -16.63 19.89
C SER A 535 3.56 -15.79 18.61
N VAL A 536 3.05 -16.38 17.53
CA VAL A 536 2.87 -15.68 16.25
C VAL A 536 1.84 -14.55 16.36
N ILE A 537 0.71 -14.79 17.03
CA ILE A 537 -0.33 -13.79 17.28
C ILE A 537 0.20 -12.68 18.19
N CYS A 538 0.86 -13.01 19.29
CA CYS A 538 1.42 -12.01 20.19
C CYS A 538 2.48 -11.14 19.51
N SER A 539 3.35 -11.71 18.66
CA SER A 539 4.31 -10.94 17.86
C SER A 539 3.60 -10.00 16.88
N TYR A 540 2.51 -10.46 16.23
CA TYR A 540 1.70 -9.61 15.36
C TYR A 540 1.01 -8.47 16.13
N LEU A 541 0.33 -8.78 17.24
CA LEU A 541 -0.34 -7.80 18.09
C LEU A 541 0.64 -6.77 18.68
N HIS A 542 1.87 -7.21 18.99
CA HIS A 542 2.93 -6.30 19.40
C HIS A 542 3.22 -5.23 18.35
N GLN A 543 3.39 -5.61 17.08
CA GLN A 543 3.62 -4.67 15.99
C GLN A 543 2.40 -3.76 15.77
N VAL A 544 1.19 -4.32 15.85
CA VAL A 544 -0.06 -3.55 15.74
C VAL A 544 -0.14 -2.47 16.83
N PHE A 545 0.12 -2.82 18.08
CA PHE A 545 0.09 -1.86 19.21
C PHE A 545 1.24 -0.84 19.17
N ILE A 546 2.39 -1.17 18.58
CA ILE A 546 3.44 -0.18 18.30
C ILE A 546 2.97 0.81 17.25
N SER A 547 2.32 0.33 16.18
CA SER A 547 1.87 1.17 15.08
C SER A 547 0.70 2.09 15.47
N ASP A 548 -0.22 1.60 16.31
CA ASP A 548 -1.34 2.38 16.86
C ASP A 548 -1.57 2.06 18.36
N PRO A 549 -0.99 2.88 19.27
CA PRO A 549 -1.25 2.80 20.69
C PRO A 549 -2.71 3.00 21.11
N ALA A 550 -3.49 3.78 20.35
CA ALA A 550 -4.88 4.05 20.69
C ALA A 550 -5.75 2.80 20.49
N LEU A 551 -5.40 1.96 19.50
CA LEU A 551 -6.04 0.66 19.30
C LEU A 551 -5.84 -0.26 20.51
N ALA A 552 -4.64 -0.27 21.11
CA ALA A 552 -4.38 -1.03 22.33
C ALA A 552 -5.31 -0.58 23.46
N LYS A 553 -5.46 0.74 23.66
CA LYS A 553 -6.42 1.30 24.62
C LYS A 553 -7.85 0.83 24.32
N LEU A 554 -8.31 0.93 23.07
CA LEU A 554 -9.67 0.54 22.71
C LEU A 554 -9.97 -0.94 23.02
N VAL A 555 -9.06 -1.85 22.64
CA VAL A 555 -9.22 -3.29 22.87
C VAL A 555 -9.34 -3.60 24.37
N HIS A 556 -8.55 -2.95 25.22
CA HIS A 556 -8.62 -3.13 26.67
C HIS A 556 -9.87 -2.49 27.30
N PHE A 557 -10.44 -1.45 26.68
CA PHE A 557 -11.72 -0.85 27.09
C PHE A 557 -12.93 -1.68 26.65
N GLN A 558 -12.81 -2.43 25.55
CA GLN A 558 -13.78 -3.44 25.12
C GLN A 558 -13.72 -4.67 26.04
N GLY A 559 -12.52 -5.06 26.47
CA GLY A 559 -12.27 -6.24 27.28
C GLY A 559 -12.19 -7.51 26.44
N TYR A 560 -11.64 -8.56 27.05
CA TYR A 560 -11.52 -9.92 26.49
C TYR A 560 -11.42 -10.94 27.64
N PRO A 561 -11.56 -12.26 27.38
CA PRO A 561 -11.50 -13.29 28.41
C PRO A 561 -10.24 -13.19 29.28
N ARG A 562 -10.40 -13.24 30.61
CA ARG A 562 -9.33 -12.98 31.58
C ARG A 562 -8.23 -14.04 31.55
N GLU A 563 -8.54 -15.23 31.04
CA GLU A 563 -7.61 -16.34 30.81
C GLU A 563 -6.50 -15.97 29.81
N LEU A 564 -6.76 -15.00 28.94
CA LEU A 564 -5.80 -14.52 27.94
C LEU A 564 -4.84 -13.47 28.50
N LEU A 565 -5.13 -12.83 29.64
CA LEU A 565 -4.26 -11.82 30.25
C LEU A 565 -2.82 -12.30 30.48
N PRO A 566 -2.56 -13.47 31.10
CA PRO A 566 -1.18 -13.94 31.26
C PRO A 566 -0.48 -14.16 29.91
N ILE A 567 -1.20 -14.67 28.91
CA ILE A 567 -0.65 -14.92 27.57
C ILE A 567 -0.31 -13.60 26.87
N ALA A 568 -1.22 -12.62 26.92
CA ALA A 568 -1.05 -11.32 26.29
C ALA A 568 0.07 -10.51 26.96
N VAL A 569 0.09 -10.43 28.30
CA VAL A 569 1.08 -9.62 29.03
C VAL A 569 2.50 -10.18 28.91
N GLU A 570 2.66 -11.50 28.97
CA GLU A 570 3.98 -12.14 28.81
C GLU A 570 4.41 -12.21 27.33
N GLY A 571 3.46 -12.42 26.41
CA GLY A 571 3.74 -12.59 24.98
C GLY A 571 3.91 -11.30 24.19
N ILE A 572 3.30 -10.19 24.63
CA ILE A 572 3.32 -8.89 23.93
C ILE A 572 4.19 -7.89 24.72
N PRO A 573 5.42 -7.58 24.27
CA PRO A 573 6.33 -6.69 25.00
C PRO A 573 5.83 -5.25 25.18
N SER A 574 4.97 -4.77 24.30
CA SER A 574 4.41 -3.40 24.34
C SER A 574 3.30 -3.22 25.39
N MET A 575 2.97 -4.24 26.18
CA MET A 575 1.88 -4.20 27.16
C MET A 575 2.11 -3.24 28.34
N HIS A 576 3.34 -2.79 28.58
CA HIS A 576 3.64 -1.78 29.60
C HIS A 576 2.92 -0.44 29.36
N ILE A 577 2.54 -0.14 28.11
CA ILE A 577 1.76 1.06 27.75
C ILE A 577 0.38 1.08 28.43
N CYS A 578 -0.15 -0.08 28.86
CA CYS A 578 -1.43 -0.15 29.54
C CYS A 578 -1.46 0.67 30.85
N THR A 579 -0.30 0.87 31.49
CA THR A 579 -0.18 1.69 32.70
C THR A 579 -0.65 3.14 32.51
N ASP A 580 -0.68 3.64 31.27
CA ASP A 580 -1.08 5.00 30.94
C ASP A 580 -2.60 5.21 31.04
N PHE A 581 -3.38 4.20 30.67
CA PHE A 581 -4.85 4.30 30.59
C PHE A 581 -5.59 3.43 31.62
N ILE A 582 -4.89 2.62 32.42
CA ILE A 582 -5.49 1.88 33.53
C ILE A 582 -6.24 2.79 34.54
N PRO A 583 -5.73 3.97 34.94
CA PRO A 583 -6.50 4.88 35.80
C PRO A 583 -7.85 5.29 35.20
N GLU A 584 -7.88 5.54 33.89
CA GLU A 584 -9.11 5.86 33.15
C GLU A 584 -10.05 4.65 33.07
N LEU A 585 -9.51 3.45 32.90
CA LEU A 585 -10.28 2.20 32.89
C LEU A 585 -10.90 1.89 34.27
N LEU A 586 -10.16 2.15 35.36
CA LEU A 586 -10.66 2.02 36.74
C LEU A 586 -11.78 3.01 37.05
N SER A 587 -11.78 4.19 36.41
CA SER A 587 -12.83 5.20 36.59
C SER A 587 -14.14 4.87 35.87
N GLN A 588 -14.19 3.81 35.07
CA GLN A 588 -15.41 3.40 34.36
C GLN A 588 -16.50 2.94 35.34
N PRO A 589 -17.78 3.22 35.06
CA PRO A 589 -18.89 2.90 35.97
C PRO A 589 -19.22 1.40 36.04
N SER A 590 -18.76 0.59 35.09
CA SER A 590 -19.02 -0.85 35.02
C SER A 590 -18.04 -1.67 35.86
N LEU A 591 -18.55 -2.51 36.76
CA LEU A 591 -17.73 -3.37 37.62
C LEU A 591 -16.85 -4.34 36.82
N ASP A 592 -17.34 -4.92 35.72
CA ASP A 592 -16.54 -5.86 34.92
C ASP A 592 -15.29 -5.19 34.32
N LYS A 593 -15.37 -3.91 33.91
CA LYS A 593 -14.19 -3.18 33.43
C LYS A 593 -13.22 -2.84 34.57
N GLN A 594 -13.73 -2.55 35.76
CA GLN A 594 -12.89 -2.33 36.94
C GLN A 594 -12.16 -3.62 37.33
N VAL A 595 -12.87 -4.76 37.37
CA VAL A 595 -12.27 -6.09 37.60
C VAL A 595 -11.18 -6.35 36.56
N PHE A 596 -11.50 -6.17 35.28
CA PHE A 596 -10.54 -6.38 34.19
C PHE A 596 -9.31 -5.45 34.32
N ALA A 597 -9.50 -4.19 34.67
CA ALA A 597 -8.40 -3.25 34.91
C ALA A 597 -7.48 -3.69 36.06
N ILE A 598 -8.07 -4.19 37.14
CA ILE A 598 -7.33 -4.68 38.31
C ILE A 598 -6.57 -5.97 37.97
N ASP A 599 -7.21 -6.90 37.27
CA ASP A 599 -6.53 -8.12 36.81
C ASP A 599 -5.38 -7.76 35.84
N LEU A 600 -5.61 -6.84 34.90
CA LEU A 600 -4.60 -6.36 33.96
C LEU A 600 -3.39 -5.72 34.67
N ILE A 601 -3.61 -4.77 35.59
CA ILE A 601 -2.50 -4.15 36.33
C ILE A 601 -1.75 -5.18 37.19
N SER A 602 -2.44 -6.21 37.71
CA SER A 602 -1.81 -7.26 38.50
C SER A 602 -0.82 -8.09 37.67
N HIS A 603 -1.18 -8.45 36.44
CA HIS A 603 -0.29 -9.15 35.51
C HIS A 603 0.83 -8.25 34.99
N VAL A 604 0.51 -7.01 34.61
CA VAL A 604 1.50 -6.03 34.15
C VAL A 604 2.53 -5.73 35.24
N SER A 605 2.11 -5.61 36.50
CA SER A 605 3.01 -5.36 37.63
C SER A 605 3.96 -6.51 37.91
N LEU A 606 3.49 -7.75 37.74
CA LEU A 606 4.32 -8.96 37.91
C LEU A 606 5.39 -9.05 36.82
N GLN A 607 5.04 -8.70 35.57
CA GLN A 607 5.97 -8.74 34.45
C GLN A 607 6.90 -7.50 34.38
N TYR A 608 6.38 -6.32 34.70
CA TYR A 608 7.05 -5.03 34.58
C TYR A 608 7.03 -4.29 35.93
N ALA A 609 7.99 -4.60 36.80
CA ALA A 609 8.16 -3.96 38.10
C ALA A 609 8.72 -2.53 37.98
N LEU A 610 7.91 -1.61 37.45
CA LEU A 610 8.26 -0.19 37.24
C LEU A 610 7.62 0.70 38.32
N PRO A 611 8.24 1.84 38.70
CA PRO A 611 7.65 2.79 39.65
C PRO A 611 6.26 3.29 39.22
N LYS A 612 6.07 3.49 37.91
CA LYS A 612 4.76 3.85 37.33
C LYS A 612 3.73 2.74 37.56
N SER A 613 4.08 1.48 37.28
CA SER A 613 3.20 0.34 37.54
C SER A 613 2.85 0.21 39.02
N MET A 614 3.81 0.45 39.92
CA MET A 614 3.57 0.47 41.37
C MET A 614 2.58 1.57 41.77
N SER A 615 2.71 2.77 41.20
CA SER A 615 1.76 3.86 41.46
C SER A 615 0.34 3.54 40.99
N CYS A 616 0.20 2.89 39.82
CA CYS A 616 -1.08 2.41 39.29
C CYS A 616 -1.66 1.28 40.14
N ALA A 617 -0.84 0.34 40.61
CA ALA A 617 -1.27 -0.74 41.50
C ALA A 617 -1.76 -0.19 42.86
N ARG A 618 -1.05 0.79 43.43
CA ARG A 618 -1.51 1.51 44.63
C ARG A 618 -2.84 2.22 44.38
N LEU A 619 -3.00 2.89 43.24
CA LEU A 619 -4.27 3.50 42.87
C LEU A 619 -5.39 2.46 42.80
N ALA A 620 -5.14 1.29 42.20
CA ALA A 620 -6.12 0.20 42.14
C ALA A 620 -6.55 -0.25 43.56
N ILE A 621 -5.60 -0.43 44.49
CA ILE A 621 -5.92 -0.78 45.89
C ILE A 621 -6.75 0.33 46.56
N ASN A 622 -6.41 1.60 46.35
CA ASN A 622 -7.16 2.73 46.92
C ASN A 622 -8.58 2.81 46.34
N THR A 623 -8.74 2.54 45.04
CA THR A 623 -10.07 2.50 44.41
C THR A 623 -10.91 1.35 44.97
N LEU A 624 -10.33 0.16 45.17
CA LEU A 624 -11.01 -0.97 45.81
C LEU A 624 -11.41 -0.66 47.26
N SER A 625 -10.55 -0.01 48.04
CA SER A 625 -10.86 0.45 49.39
C SER A 625 -12.03 1.43 49.41
N THR A 626 -12.07 2.36 48.45
CA THR A 626 -13.19 3.30 48.29
C THR A 626 -14.48 2.57 47.90
N LEU A 627 -14.40 1.65 46.93
CA LEU A 627 -15.55 0.86 46.45
C LEU A 627 -16.12 -0.06 47.53
N LEU A 628 -15.27 -0.59 48.42
CA LEU A 628 -15.72 -1.38 49.57
C LEU A 628 -16.72 -0.62 50.45
N GLY A 629 -16.51 0.68 50.64
CA GLY A 629 -17.38 1.54 51.45
C GLY A 629 -18.69 1.95 50.77
N VAL A 630 -18.73 1.96 49.43
CA VAL A 630 -19.85 2.51 48.64
C VAL A 630 -20.74 1.42 48.04
N LEU A 631 -20.20 0.22 47.79
CA LEU A 631 -20.94 -0.84 47.08
C LEU A 631 -21.88 -1.66 47.99
N PRO A 632 -23.06 -2.08 47.47
CA PRO A 632 -23.95 -3.00 48.17
C PRO A 632 -23.36 -4.43 48.22
N SER A 633 -23.87 -5.27 49.13
CA SER A 633 -23.31 -6.61 49.41
C SER A 633 -23.21 -7.51 48.17
N ASN A 634 -24.22 -7.50 47.29
CA ASN A 634 -24.22 -8.32 46.07
C ASN A 634 -23.09 -7.92 45.10
N SER A 635 -22.93 -6.62 44.87
CA SER A 635 -21.89 -6.08 43.99
C SER A 635 -20.49 -6.21 44.59
N ARG A 636 -20.36 -6.20 45.93
CA ARG A 636 -19.10 -6.50 46.61
C ARG A 636 -18.64 -7.93 46.34
N ASN A 637 -19.54 -8.91 46.42
CA ASN A 637 -19.20 -10.30 46.11
C ASN A 637 -18.78 -10.48 44.66
N GLU A 638 -19.45 -9.80 43.73
CA GLU A 638 -19.10 -9.84 42.31
C GLU A 638 -17.72 -9.24 42.01
N LEU A 639 -17.40 -8.09 42.60
CA LEU A 639 -16.11 -7.42 42.44
C LEU A 639 -14.98 -8.18 43.14
N PHE A 640 -15.08 -8.36 44.46
CA PHE A 640 -14.01 -8.93 45.26
C PHE A 640 -13.81 -10.41 44.97
N GLY A 641 -14.87 -11.19 44.74
CA GLY A 641 -14.74 -12.61 44.38
C GLY A 641 -13.89 -12.83 43.13
N LYS A 642 -13.88 -11.88 42.18
CA LYS A 642 -13.07 -11.95 40.97
C LYS A 642 -11.65 -11.38 41.13
N VAL A 643 -11.46 -10.39 42.01
CA VAL A 643 -10.23 -9.60 42.16
C VAL A 643 -9.23 -10.18 43.17
N LEU A 644 -9.65 -11.08 44.06
CA LEU A 644 -8.77 -11.68 45.08
C LEU A 644 -7.42 -12.20 44.54
N PRO A 645 -7.35 -12.94 43.41
CA PRO A 645 -6.07 -13.38 42.85
C PRO A 645 -5.13 -12.24 42.43
N ALA A 646 -5.68 -11.08 42.07
CA ALA A 646 -4.90 -9.91 41.68
C ALA A 646 -4.09 -9.34 42.87
N PHE A 647 -4.63 -9.39 44.10
CA PHE A 647 -3.89 -8.97 45.30
C PHE A 647 -2.63 -9.80 45.50
N VAL A 648 -2.70 -11.12 45.31
CA VAL A 648 -1.53 -12.01 45.44
C VAL A 648 -0.42 -11.57 44.48
N ARG A 649 -0.77 -11.31 43.21
CA ARG A 649 0.20 -10.90 42.18
C ARG A 649 0.78 -9.50 42.45
N ILE A 650 -0.05 -8.55 42.87
CA ILE A 650 0.40 -7.18 43.22
C ILE A 650 1.35 -7.23 44.41
N CYS A 651 1.02 -7.99 45.45
CA CYS A 651 1.87 -8.16 46.64
C CYS A 651 3.17 -8.90 46.32
N GLU A 652 3.15 -9.86 45.39
CA GLU A 652 4.36 -10.55 44.90
C GLU A 652 5.27 -9.61 44.11
N ALA A 653 4.71 -8.73 43.28
CA ALA A 653 5.46 -7.73 42.51
C ALA A 653 6.01 -6.59 43.39
N PHE A 654 5.21 -6.12 44.35
CA PHE A 654 5.51 -4.93 45.16
C PHE A 654 5.34 -5.23 46.66
N PRO A 655 6.41 -5.66 47.35
CA PRO A 655 6.40 -5.85 48.80
C PRO A 655 5.88 -4.65 49.63
N PRO A 656 6.12 -3.38 49.26
CA PRO A 656 5.60 -2.24 50.03
C PRO A 656 4.07 -2.09 50.04
N LEU A 657 3.33 -2.78 49.15
CA LEU A 657 1.86 -2.71 49.10
C LEU A 657 1.19 -3.85 49.90
N VAL A 658 1.98 -4.71 50.54
CA VAL A 658 1.46 -5.86 51.32
C VAL A 658 0.62 -5.39 52.50
N GLU A 659 1.10 -4.43 53.29
CA GLU A 659 0.37 -3.94 54.48
C GLU A 659 -0.99 -3.33 54.10
N ASP A 660 -1.01 -2.45 53.09
CA ASP A 660 -2.23 -1.85 52.57
C ASP A 660 -3.22 -2.93 52.08
N SER A 661 -2.73 -3.93 51.35
CA SER A 661 -3.55 -5.02 50.81
C SER A 661 -4.13 -5.91 51.92
N LEU A 662 -3.32 -6.28 52.92
CA LEU A 662 -3.77 -7.09 54.06
C LEU A 662 -4.77 -6.33 54.93
N SER A 663 -4.59 -5.01 55.08
CA SER A 663 -5.53 -4.15 55.80
C SER A 663 -6.90 -4.13 55.12
N LEU A 664 -6.91 -4.02 53.79
CA LEU A 664 -8.13 -4.04 52.98
C LEU A 664 -8.82 -5.41 53.01
N LEU A 665 -8.08 -6.50 52.87
CA LEU A 665 -8.62 -7.87 53.00
C LEU A 665 -9.22 -8.11 54.38
N SER A 666 -8.58 -7.60 55.44
CA SER A 666 -9.10 -7.69 56.81
C SER A 666 -10.40 -6.90 56.99
N GLN A 667 -10.51 -5.71 56.40
CA GLN A 667 -11.74 -4.92 56.40
C GLN A 667 -12.87 -5.63 55.65
N LEU A 668 -12.59 -6.17 54.46
CA LEU A 668 -13.53 -6.97 53.69
C LEU A 668 -14.03 -8.18 54.50
N GLY A 669 -13.12 -8.94 55.12
CA GLY A 669 -13.46 -10.10 55.94
C GLY A 669 -14.36 -9.75 57.13
N ARG A 670 -14.09 -8.65 57.84
CA ARG A 670 -14.94 -8.17 58.95
C ARG A 670 -16.36 -7.84 58.47
N ILE A 671 -16.49 -7.21 57.31
CA ILE A 671 -17.81 -6.88 56.73
C ILE A 671 -18.56 -8.17 56.37
N CYS A 672 -17.92 -9.13 55.71
CA CYS A 672 -18.55 -10.41 55.35
C CYS A 672 -19.00 -11.21 56.59
N VAL A 673 -18.19 -11.25 57.65
CA VAL A 673 -18.57 -11.90 58.92
C VAL A 673 -19.75 -11.18 59.58
N SER A 674 -19.76 -9.85 59.59
CA SER A 674 -20.88 -9.07 60.14
C SER A 674 -22.18 -9.31 59.37
N GLU A 675 -22.13 -9.40 58.05
CA GLU A 675 -23.31 -9.67 57.22
C GLU A 675 -23.85 -11.09 57.42
N ASN A 676 -22.95 -12.07 57.53
CA ASN A 676 -23.34 -13.44 57.84
C ASN A 676 -24.01 -13.55 59.22
N ALA A 677 -23.51 -12.82 60.21
CA ALA A 677 -24.11 -12.78 61.54
C ALA A 677 -25.52 -12.14 61.54
N LEU A 678 -25.72 -11.09 60.73
CA LEU A 678 -27.03 -10.44 60.56
C LEU A 678 -28.05 -11.35 59.85
N ALA A 679 -27.59 -12.16 58.89
CA ALA A 679 -28.45 -13.05 58.12
C ALA A 679 -28.75 -14.40 58.82
N ALA A 680 -28.02 -14.73 59.90
CA ALA A 680 -28.28 -15.92 60.73
C ALA A 680 -29.51 -15.77 61.66
N VAL A 681 -30.18 -14.61 61.67
CA VAL A 681 -31.42 -14.40 62.42
C VAL A 681 -32.59 -15.05 61.64
N PRO A 682 -33.35 -16.00 62.22
CA PRO A 682 -34.33 -16.78 61.48
C PRO A 682 -35.62 -15.98 61.25
N ALA A 683 -35.67 -15.22 60.16
CA ALA A 683 -36.91 -14.63 59.67
C ALA A 683 -37.11 -15.03 58.20
N LYS A 684 -37.95 -16.07 58.01
CA LYS A 684 -38.59 -16.53 56.77
C LYS A 684 -37.69 -16.64 55.53
N ILE A 685 -37.53 -17.89 55.09
CA ILE A 685 -36.87 -18.37 53.87
C ILE A 685 -37.17 -17.46 52.66
N ASN A 686 -36.31 -16.47 52.43
CA ASN A 686 -36.18 -15.77 51.17
C ASN A 686 -34.96 -16.37 50.46
N THR A 687 -35.15 -16.98 49.30
CA THR A 687 -34.11 -17.63 48.49
C THR A 687 -32.92 -16.73 48.16
N GLU A 688 -33.12 -15.41 48.13
CA GLU A 688 -32.07 -14.41 47.90
C GLU A 688 -31.17 -14.21 49.13
N VAL A 689 -31.74 -14.23 50.35
CA VAL A 689 -30.98 -14.10 51.60
C VAL A 689 -30.09 -15.33 51.79
N THR A 690 -30.61 -16.51 51.49
CA THR A 690 -29.83 -17.76 51.56
C THR A 690 -28.68 -17.77 50.55
N ARG A 691 -28.88 -17.28 49.32
CA ARG A 691 -27.79 -17.14 48.32
C ARG A 691 -26.72 -16.15 48.77
N ASN A 692 -27.11 -15.03 49.37
CA ASN A 692 -26.17 -14.03 49.86
C ASN A 692 -25.30 -14.53 51.02
N VAL A 693 -25.88 -15.32 51.94
CA VAL A 693 -25.12 -15.98 53.02
C VAL A 693 -24.12 -16.99 52.47
N ILE A 694 -24.54 -17.81 51.49
CA ILE A 694 -23.65 -18.79 50.85
C ILE A 694 -22.51 -18.08 50.11
N ASN A 695 -22.81 -17.02 49.35
CA ASN A 695 -21.81 -16.24 48.61
C ASN A 695 -20.83 -15.52 49.54
N ASN A 696 -21.30 -15.01 50.67
CA ASN A 696 -20.46 -14.38 51.69
C ASN A 696 -19.58 -15.41 52.40
N GLN A 697 -20.08 -16.62 52.66
CA GLN A 697 -19.28 -17.72 53.21
C GLN A 697 -18.19 -18.19 52.24
N THR A 698 -18.51 -18.31 50.95
CA THR A 698 -17.49 -18.63 49.93
C THR A 698 -16.45 -17.53 49.83
N LEU A 699 -16.86 -16.26 49.85
CA LEU A 699 -15.94 -15.13 49.82
C LEU A 699 -15.01 -15.10 51.05
N CYS A 700 -15.53 -15.39 52.25
CA CYS A 700 -14.68 -15.52 53.45
C CYS A 700 -13.59 -16.60 53.27
N GLY A 701 -13.97 -17.77 52.74
CA GLY A 701 -13.00 -18.85 52.45
C GLY A 701 -11.95 -18.43 51.42
N ASP A 702 -12.37 -17.72 50.37
CA ASP A 702 -11.44 -17.21 49.35
C ASP A 702 -10.51 -16.12 49.90
N ILE A 703 -10.99 -15.27 50.81
CA ILE A 703 -10.17 -14.26 51.51
C ILE A 703 -9.10 -14.95 52.37
N GLU A 704 -9.47 -15.94 53.17
CA GLU A 704 -8.52 -16.69 54.02
C GLU A 704 -7.45 -17.37 53.17
N LYS A 705 -7.86 -18.00 52.06
CA LYS A 705 -6.94 -18.61 51.10
C LYS A 705 -5.99 -17.56 50.48
N THR A 706 -6.52 -16.42 50.06
CA THR A 706 -5.73 -15.32 49.47
C THR A 706 -4.73 -14.75 50.48
N PHE A 707 -5.14 -14.60 51.75
CA PHE A 707 -4.28 -14.15 52.83
C PHE A 707 -3.11 -15.12 53.07
N ALA A 708 -3.39 -16.43 53.11
CA ALA A 708 -2.36 -17.46 53.21
C ALA A 708 -1.40 -17.46 51.99
N GLU A 709 -1.93 -17.28 50.78
CA GLU A 709 -1.12 -17.20 49.56
C GLU A 709 -0.21 -15.97 49.54
N ILE A 710 -0.68 -14.79 49.98
CA ILE A 710 0.15 -13.58 50.09
C ILE A 710 1.30 -13.81 51.09
N ILE A 711 1.01 -14.40 52.24
CA ILE A 711 2.06 -14.71 53.23
C ILE A 711 3.08 -15.68 52.62
N GLN A 712 2.63 -16.74 51.95
CA GLN A 712 3.52 -17.73 51.36
C GLN A 712 4.37 -17.18 50.21
N LYS A 713 3.76 -16.44 49.28
CA LYS A 713 4.40 -15.99 48.03
C LYS A 713 5.14 -14.66 48.16
N SER A 714 4.69 -13.74 49.02
CA SER A 714 5.26 -12.40 49.13
C SER A 714 6.12 -12.22 50.38
N VAL A 715 5.71 -12.80 51.52
CA VAL A 715 6.38 -12.60 52.83
C VAL A 715 7.42 -13.70 53.12
N LEU A 716 7.11 -14.95 52.81
CA LEU A 716 7.97 -16.12 53.08
C LEU A 716 8.90 -16.47 51.91
N LYS A 717 8.82 -15.76 50.78
CA LYS A 717 9.76 -15.92 49.67
C LYS A 717 11.15 -15.45 50.13
N THR A 718 11.96 -16.39 50.61
CA THR A 718 13.37 -16.20 51.00
C THR A 718 14.30 -15.90 49.81
N LYS A 719 13.77 -15.85 48.59
CA LYS A 719 14.48 -15.37 47.38
C LYS A 719 14.09 -13.92 47.06
N ILE A 720 14.37 -12.99 47.97
CA ILE A 720 14.46 -11.57 47.63
C ILE A 720 15.63 -10.99 48.43
N TYR A 721 16.83 -11.20 47.91
CA TYR A 721 17.84 -10.16 47.59
C TYR A 721 18.84 -10.75 46.60
#